data_AF-A0A357K6Z8-F1
#
_entry.id   AF-A0A357K6Z8-F1
#
_cell.length_a   1.000
_cell.length_b   1.000
_cell.length_c   1.000
_cell.angle_alpha   90.00
_cell.angle_beta   90.00
_cell.angle_gamma   90.00
#
_symmetry.space_group_name_H-M   'P 1'
#
loop_
_entity.id
_entity.type
_entity.pdbx_description
1 polymer ?
#
loop_
_entity_poly.entity_id
_entity_poly.type
_entity_poly.pdbx_seq_one_letter_code
_entity_poly.pdbx_strand_id
1 'polypeptide(L)'
;MEYLGEWMWAAYLGRFLVAVAFASALLATVAFTRGNLRLGRRAFVTHAACTLGVIALIFVLFFGHRYEFQYIWKHLNNEMPMRFVLSAFWGGQEGGFLLWMFWHNVLALFILRRADAWQREVMAVLSAIEAFLGVMLLGIYFGDFQLGLDPFMLLREAPNNLGLPWTARVDYLTSLPQFADGQGLNPLLQNYWMTIHPPTLFLGFAACSVPFAYAVGALWRRDLTGWIKPVLPWAFFAVGILGAGILMGGAWAYEALSFGGFWAWDPVENSSLVPWMVLVAGAHMLLINRNRKKPTALFSTVYLSVLAFLLVLYSTFLTKSGVLGDTSVHSFVDSGILPQLLAYLLSFVALGHLMLLEDNASRKIYGGLALATLGLVAAGQPALGFLAFLGVMAAAAIRAFRKEFKSDEEEDALWSREFWMFVGSLLLVLGAVHITWQTSVPVFNHFLEPFSPLLSWAEGVTGWSVLGDLAQHDLAPGTDLDRTYHLVQVPLAVLIFLLMGLAQWLKYKKSDIRVVAGKLVRATLGAVVLTGALLVLYDFESHEIPRVALLFATLFAALSNADYIAQMWKGKLDTMGSPLAHVGFALTIFGAVISTAQKDVISQNRIGDISTLNEELNNATDLLLMEGDTLPMGPYFVSYEKRRQEGIHVLFDMAYFERTPKAYASGDIVAHEGMVWQALDNHKASPTFDEDVETHWNFLPFPQESQTERATRWVNGTPGAEVFTLSPRIQLNAQMGNAPEPDTKHFLFRDLYTHIKWGRVTPPETDEEGWLGGQSQEFVVGDSMFVGGVLLTIDSLRVVRDEERPERGLLDDDLALAACVGLRRGRTVEIHDPLYIVRGNTVVPDLYEANGWGLRFRIEAFDPEQEKVEMTVWEHESVRKDFVVMQAVIFPQINWLWLGCILMTLGSFLAVRMRIRQRKASSRG
;
A
#
# COMPACT_ATOMS: atom_id res chain seq x y z
N MET A 1 15.58 -38.97 -21.16
CA MET A 1 16.11 -37.77 -21.85
C MET A 1 16.70 -36.89 -20.75
N GLU A 2 17.98 -36.56 -20.81
CA GLU A 2 18.67 -35.75 -19.79
C GLU A 2 18.69 -34.30 -20.29
N TYR A 3 18.02 -33.41 -19.56
CA TYR A 3 17.98 -31.99 -19.88
C TYR A 3 19.28 -31.32 -19.42
N LEU A 4 19.95 -30.62 -20.33
CA LEU A 4 21.21 -29.95 -20.09
C LEU A 4 20.98 -28.72 -19.21
N GLY A 5 21.71 -28.65 -18.08
CA GLY A 5 21.65 -27.53 -17.16
C GLY A 5 20.64 -27.67 -16.02
N GLU A 6 19.63 -28.55 -16.11
CA GLU A 6 18.64 -28.72 -15.03
C GLU A 6 19.20 -29.44 -13.79
N TRP A 7 18.96 -28.89 -12.59
CA TRP A 7 19.27 -29.58 -11.33
C TRP A 7 18.11 -30.46 -10.84
N MET A 8 17.86 -31.56 -11.56
CA MET A 8 16.80 -32.51 -11.19
C MET A 8 16.97 -33.10 -9.78
N TRP A 9 18.21 -33.31 -9.32
CA TRP A 9 18.48 -33.79 -7.96
C TRP A 9 17.96 -32.82 -6.89
N ALA A 10 18.07 -31.50 -7.14
CA ALA A 10 17.59 -30.48 -6.22
C ALA A 10 16.06 -30.45 -6.20
N ALA A 11 15.42 -30.63 -7.36
CA ALA A 11 13.97 -30.77 -7.44
C ALA A 11 13.45 -31.96 -6.61
N TYR A 12 14.05 -33.15 -6.80
CA TYR A 12 13.65 -34.35 -6.06
C TYR A 12 13.95 -34.26 -4.56
N LEU A 13 15.12 -33.72 -4.18
CA LEU A 13 15.47 -33.51 -2.78
C LEU A 13 14.51 -32.52 -2.11
N GLY A 14 14.20 -31.42 -2.77
CA GLY A 14 13.27 -30.40 -2.30
C GLY A 14 11.87 -30.97 -2.05
N ARG A 15 11.29 -31.64 -3.06
CA ARG A 15 9.99 -32.33 -2.95
C ARG A 15 9.99 -33.39 -1.84
N PHE A 16 11.07 -34.17 -1.71
CA PHE A 16 11.22 -35.16 -0.63
C PHE A 16 11.22 -34.49 0.75
N LEU A 17 11.99 -33.42 0.94
CA LEU A 17 12.04 -32.69 2.20
C LEU A 17 10.68 -32.09 2.57
N VAL A 18 9.94 -31.54 1.61
CA VAL A 18 8.57 -31.06 1.82
C VAL A 18 7.65 -32.21 2.26
N ALA A 19 7.68 -33.35 1.58
CA ALA A 19 6.87 -34.51 1.94
C ALA A 19 7.17 -35.04 3.35
N VAL A 20 8.46 -35.10 3.72
CA VAL A 20 8.88 -35.51 5.08
C VAL A 20 8.47 -34.45 6.11
N ALA A 21 8.58 -33.16 5.80
CA ALA A 21 8.11 -32.08 6.67
C ALA A 21 6.61 -32.23 6.96
N PHE A 22 5.79 -32.43 5.93
CA PHE A 22 4.35 -32.67 6.08
C PHE A 22 4.06 -33.93 6.91
N ALA A 23 4.64 -35.08 6.54
CA ALA A 23 4.39 -36.35 7.23
C ALA A 23 4.80 -36.31 8.70
N SER A 24 5.91 -35.64 9.02
CA SER A 24 6.40 -35.50 10.39
C SER A 24 5.59 -34.49 11.22
N ALA A 25 5.04 -33.42 10.62
CA ALA A 25 4.08 -32.55 11.29
C ALA A 25 2.76 -33.29 11.62
N LEU A 26 2.26 -34.10 10.69
CA LEU A 26 1.09 -34.94 10.91
C LEU A 26 1.35 -35.97 12.03
N LEU A 27 2.51 -36.64 11.99
CA LEU A 27 2.93 -37.57 13.04
C LEU A 27 3.06 -36.86 14.40
N ALA A 28 3.62 -35.64 14.43
CA ALA A 28 3.72 -34.84 15.65
C ALA A 28 2.34 -34.53 16.22
N THR A 29 1.40 -34.13 15.37
CA THR A 29 -0.01 -33.89 15.75
C THR A 29 -0.63 -35.12 16.39
N VAL A 30 -0.54 -36.28 15.73
CA VAL A 30 -1.10 -37.55 16.25
C VAL A 30 -0.40 -37.98 17.55
N ALA A 31 0.92 -37.82 17.64
CA ALA A 31 1.69 -38.21 18.82
C ALA A 31 1.36 -37.33 20.04
N PHE A 32 1.31 -36.01 19.88
CA PHE A 32 0.92 -35.09 20.96
C PHE A 32 -0.53 -35.30 21.38
N THR A 33 -1.46 -35.47 20.43
CA THR A 33 -2.87 -35.75 20.76
C THR A 33 -3.03 -37.05 21.53
N ARG A 34 -2.28 -38.10 21.20
CA ARG A 34 -2.26 -39.38 21.95
C ARG A 34 -1.42 -39.35 23.24
N GLY A 35 -0.74 -38.24 23.54
CA GLY A 35 0.07 -38.09 24.75
C GLY A 35 1.47 -38.68 24.67
N ASN A 36 1.94 -39.12 23.50
CA ASN A 36 3.31 -39.57 23.31
C ASN A 36 4.25 -38.38 23.06
N LEU A 37 4.64 -37.71 24.15
CA LEU A 37 5.49 -36.51 24.11
C LEU A 37 6.85 -36.74 23.46
N ARG A 38 7.45 -37.93 23.63
CA ARG A 38 8.78 -38.24 23.07
C ARG A 38 8.72 -38.34 21.55
N LEU A 39 7.75 -39.08 21.01
CA LEU A 39 7.55 -39.19 19.58
C LEU A 39 7.12 -37.84 18.97
N GLY A 40 6.20 -37.13 19.63
CA GLY A 40 5.75 -35.82 19.17
C GLY A 40 6.90 -34.81 19.07
N ARG A 41 7.78 -34.75 20.07
CA ARG A 41 8.98 -33.90 20.05
C ARG A 41 9.93 -34.27 18.91
N ARG A 42 10.22 -35.56 18.71
CA ARG A 42 11.10 -36.01 17.63
C ARG A 42 10.51 -35.68 16.26
N ALA A 43 9.25 -36.00 16.05
CA ALA A 43 8.54 -35.73 14.82
C ALA A 43 8.49 -34.21 14.50
N PHE A 44 8.20 -33.37 15.49
CA PHE A 44 8.21 -31.91 15.29
C PHE A 44 9.62 -31.36 14.98
N VAL A 45 10.66 -31.87 15.63
CA VAL A 45 12.04 -31.47 15.32
C VAL A 45 12.43 -31.92 13.91
N THR A 46 12.03 -33.12 13.48
CA THR A 46 12.20 -33.56 12.09
C THR A 46 11.48 -32.63 11.11
N HIS A 47 10.23 -32.25 11.40
CA HIS A 47 9.49 -31.28 10.60
C HIS A 47 10.26 -29.96 10.46
N ALA A 48 10.65 -29.36 11.59
CA ALA A 48 11.36 -28.08 11.59
C ALA A 48 12.71 -28.16 10.84
N ALA A 49 13.44 -29.27 10.98
CA ALA A 49 14.70 -29.48 10.26
C ALA A 49 14.49 -29.62 8.75
N CYS A 50 13.45 -30.35 8.32
CA CYS A 50 13.11 -30.49 6.91
C CYS A 50 12.64 -29.17 6.29
N THR A 51 11.78 -28.40 6.99
CA THR A 51 11.36 -27.06 6.55
C THR A 51 12.55 -26.11 6.41
N LEU A 52 13.50 -26.11 7.37
CA LEU A 52 14.74 -25.34 7.24
C LEU A 52 15.62 -25.83 6.08
N GLY A 53 15.65 -27.15 5.83
CA GLY A 53 16.34 -27.72 4.67
C GLY A 53 15.74 -27.26 3.34
N VAL A 54 14.40 -27.18 3.24
CA VAL A 54 13.70 -26.63 2.06
C VAL A 54 14.09 -25.17 1.86
N ILE A 55 14.00 -24.34 2.90
CA ILE A 55 14.37 -22.92 2.84
C ILE A 55 15.83 -22.75 2.41
N ALA A 56 16.75 -23.50 3.02
CA ALA A 56 18.17 -23.43 2.67
C ALA A 56 18.43 -23.85 1.22
N LEU A 57 17.77 -24.90 0.73
CA LEU A 57 17.90 -25.35 -0.65
C LEU A 57 17.37 -24.29 -1.63
N ILE A 58 16.22 -23.68 -1.34
CA ILE A 58 15.70 -22.58 -2.17
C ILE A 58 16.69 -21.42 -2.20
N PHE A 59 17.27 -21.01 -1.08
CA PHE A 59 18.29 -19.95 -1.08
C PHE A 59 19.53 -20.33 -1.91
N VAL A 60 19.97 -21.59 -1.89
CA VAL A 60 21.03 -22.07 -2.80
C VAL A 60 20.63 -21.90 -4.27
N LEU A 61 19.36 -22.18 -4.61
CA LEU A 61 18.84 -22.00 -5.98
C LEU A 61 18.72 -20.52 -6.37
N PHE A 62 18.27 -19.65 -5.45
CA PHE A 62 18.21 -18.20 -5.66
C PHE A 62 19.60 -17.60 -5.88
N PHE A 63 20.55 -17.85 -4.97
CA PHE A 63 21.91 -17.32 -5.11
C PHE A 63 22.67 -17.91 -6.30
N GLY A 64 22.25 -19.09 -6.78
CA GLY A 64 22.77 -19.71 -7.99
C GLY A 64 22.05 -19.29 -9.28
N HIS A 65 21.09 -18.37 -9.24
CA HIS A 65 20.28 -17.92 -10.39
C HIS A 65 19.71 -19.10 -11.21
N ARG A 66 19.16 -20.10 -10.50
CA ARG A 66 18.68 -21.36 -11.09
C ARG A 66 17.30 -21.20 -11.73
N TYR A 67 17.30 -20.62 -12.93
CA TYR A 67 16.09 -20.29 -13.69
C TYR A 67 15.32 -21.48 -14.23
N GLU A 68 15.84 -22.70 -14.14
CA GLU A 68 15.05 -23.89 -14.49
C GLU A 68 13.86 -24.12 -13.56
N PHE A 69 13.90 -23.54 -12.36
CA PHE A 69 12.81 -23.60 -11.40
C PHE A 69 11.86 -22.41 -11.60
N GLN A 70 10.58 -22.70 -11.82
CA GLN A 70 9.57 -21.68 -12.11
C GLN A 70 9.50 -20.61 -11.02
N TYR A 71 9.64 -21.01 -9.76
CA TYR A 71 9.61 -20.08 -8.63
C TYR A 71 10.74 -19.05 -8.69
N ILE A 72 11.96 -19.50 -9.03
CA ILE A 72 13.13 -18.62 -9.16
C ILE A 72 12.98 -17.74 -10.41
N TRP A 73 12.62 -18.33 -11.55
CA TRP A 73 12.43 -17.59 -12.80
C TRP A 73 11.38 -16.49 -12.70
N LYS A 74 10.29 -16.68 -11.95
CA LYS A 74 9.25 -15.66 -11.76
C LYS A 74 9.63 -14.48 -10.86
N HIS A 75 10.61 -14.65 -9.97
CA HIS A 75 10.85 -13.68 -8.88
C HIS A 75 12.27 -13.13 -8.82
N LEU A 76 13.19 -13.66 -9.63
CA LEU A 76 14.58 -13.25 -9.66
C LEU A 76 14.99 -12.90 -11.09
N ASN A 77 15.87 -11.92 -11.26
CA ASN A 77 16.59 -11.67 -12.50
C ASN A 77 18.06 -11.31 -12.18
N ASN A 78 18.91 -11.23 -13.20
CA ASN A 78 20.34 -10.98 -13.03
C ASN A 78 20.69 -9.54 -12.62
N GLU A 79 19.80 -8.58 -12.87
CA GLU A 79 20.00 -7.15 -12.59
C GLU A 79 19.63 -6.74 -11.16
N MET A 80 18.91 -7.60 -10.44
CA MET A 80 18.40 -7.32 -9.10
C MET A 80 19.52 -7.17 -8.04
N PRO A 81 19.52 -6.08 -7.25
CA PRO A 81 20.40 -5.95 -6.08
C PRO A 81 20.24 -7.09 -5.06
N MET A 82 21.34 -7.50 -4.43
CA MET A 82 21.39 -8.64 -3.48
C MET A 82 20.33 -8.60 -2.36
N ARG A 83 19.97 -7.40 -1.86
CA ARG A 83 18.91 -7.24 -0.84
C ARG A 83 17.55 -7.75 -1.34
N PHE A 84 17.26 -7.56 -2.63
CA PHE A 84 16.02 -8.00 -3.24
C PHE A 84 16.07 -9.46 -3.69
N VAL A 85 17.27 -10.02 -3.91
CA VAL A 85 17.45 -11.48 -4.04
C VAL A 85 16.98 -12.18 -2.77
N LEU A 86 17.30 -11.63 -1.59
CA LEU A 86 16.82 -12.18 -0.32
C LEU A 86 15.29 -12.04 -0.20
N SER A 87 14.74 -10.85 -0.47
CA SER A 87 13.30 -10.62 -0.31
C SER A 87 12.44 -11.28 -1.39
N ALA A 88 13.03 -11.65 -2.52
CA ALA A 88 12.37 -12.45 -3.54
C ALA A 88 11.91 -13.82 -3.01
N PHE A 89 12.59 -14.34 -1.97
CA PHE A 89 12.14 -15.54 -1.26
C PHE A 89 10.71 -15.43 -0.72
N TRP A 90 10.20 -14.24 -0.40
CA TRP A 90 8.82 -14.07 0.06
C TRP A 90 7.98 -13.18 -0.87
N GLY A 91 8.48 -12.94 -2.09
CA GLY A 91 7.73 -12.24 -3.15
C GLY A 91 6.62 -13.09 -3.80
N GLY A 92 6.67 -14.41 -3.61
CA GLY A 92 5.65 -15.35 -4.10
C GLY A 92 4.94 -16.12 -2.99
N GLN A 93 3.91 -16.88 -3.36
CA GLN A 93 3.03 -17.55 -2.39
C GLN A 93 3.75 -18.68 -1.64
N GLU A 94 4.57 -19.47 -2.33
CA GLU A 94 5.39 -20.58 -1.82
C GLU A 94 6.29 -20.11 -0.67
N GLY A 95 7.04 -19.06 -0.97
CA GLY A 95 7.90 -18.34 -0.04
C GLY A 95 7.18 -17.80 1.19
N GLY A 96 6.01 -17.18 0.98
CA GLY A 96 5.16 -16.69 2.07
C GLY A 96 4.75 -17.81 3.02
N PHE A 97 4.35 -18.98 2.51
CA PHE A 97 4.03 -20.12 3.38
C PHE A 97 5.27 -20.63 4.13
N LEU A 98 6.41 -20.74 3.47
CA LEU A 98 7.66 -21.17 4.11
C LEU A 98 8.14 -20.19 5.18
N LEU A 99 8.02 -18.87 4.94
CA LEU A 99 8.32 -17.83 5.93
C LEU A 99 7.40 -17.93 7.14
N TRP A 100 6.12 -18.23 6.92
CA TRP A 100 5.17 -18.46 8.00
C TRP A 100 5.52 -19.69 8.84
N MET A 101 5.77 -20.82 8.17
CA MET A 101 6.20 -22.07 8.79
C MET A 101 7.52 -21.89 9.55
N PHE A 102 8.47 -21.11 9.02
CA PHE A 102 9.71 -20.78 9.70
C PHE A 102 9.44 -20.14 11.07
N TRP A 103 8.58 -19.12 11.13
CA TRP A 103 8.28 -18.46 12.39
C TRP A 103 7.47 -19.33 13.36
N HIS A 104 6.50 -20.11 12.88
CA HIS A 104 5.83 -21.11 13.71
C HIS A 104 6.84 -22.10 14.29
N ASN A 105 7.78 -22.60 13.48
CA ASN A 105 8.84 -23.51 13.93
C ASN A 105 9.71 -22.87 15.01
N VAL A 106 10.15 -21.62 14.83
CA VAL A 106 10.93 -20.90 15.85
C VAL A 106 10.17 -20.79 17.18
N LEU A 107 8.89 -20.38 17.12
CA LEU A 107 8.05 -20.21 18.30
C LEU A 107 7.76 -21.55 18.99
N ALA A 108 7.39 -22.57 18.22
CA ALA A 108 7.08 -23.90 18.71
C ALA A 108 8.31 -24.61 19.30
N LEU A 109 9.50 -24.48 18.69
CA LEU A 109 10.75 -24.98 19.27
C LEU A 109 11.09 -24.30 20.60
N PHE A 110 10.78 -23.00 20.75
CA PHE A 110 10.96 -22.31 22.02
C PHE A 110 9.96 -22.77 23.10
N ILE A 111 8.71 -23.07 22.71
CA ILE A 111 7.73 -23.72 23.58
C ILE A 111 8.21 -25.12 23.97
N LEU A 112 8.76 -25.89 23.02
CA LEU A 112 9.26 -27.25 23.27
C LEU A 112 10.40 -27.32 24.29
N ARG A 113 11.26 -26.31 24.30
CA ARG A 113 12.35 -26.17 25.29
C ARG A 113 11.84 -25.92 26.70
N ARG A 114 10.61 -25.43 26.86
CA ARG A 114 10.00 -25.19 28.17
C ARG A 114 9.27 -26.44 28.64
N ALA A 115 9.49 -26.82 29.90
CA ALA A 115 8.66 -27.79 30.59
C ALA A 115 7.47 -27.05 31.21
N ASP A 116 6.47 -26.72 30.38
CA ASP A 116 5.19 -26.25 30.90
C ASP A 116 4.14 -27.35 30.86
N ALA A 117 3.13 -27.22 31.72
CA ALA A 117 2.09 -28.23 31.81
C ALA A 117 1.27 -28.32 30.52
N TRP A 118 1.22 -27.27 29.71
CA TRP A 118 0.34 -27.11 28.54
C TRP A 118 0.98 -27.58 27.22
N GLN A 119 2.23 -28.00 27.27
CA GLN A 119 3.04 -28.35 26.11
C GLN A 119 2.35 -29.35 25.19
N ARG A 120 1.66 -30.36 25.75
CA ARG A 120 1.00 -31.41 24.96
C ARG A 120 -0.05 -30.82 24.02
N GLU A 121 -1.01 -30.09 24.57
CA GLU A 121 -2.16 -29.57 23.84
C GLU A 121 -1.73 -28.44 22.90
N VAL A 122 -0.87 -27.55 23.37
CA VAL A 122 -0.34 -26.44 22.57
C VAL A 122 0.42 -26.98 21.35
N MET A 123 1.32 -27.95 21.55
CA MET A 123 2.09 -28.51 20.45
C MET A 123 1.25 -29.38 19.52
N ALA A 124 0.18 -30.02 20.01
CA ALA A 124 -0.77 -30.72 19.13
C ALA A 124 -1.41 -29.75 18.13
N VAL A 125 -1.85 -28.58 18.60
CA VAL A 125 -2.49 -27.55 17.76
C VAL A 125 -1.47 -26.89 16.82
N LEU A 126 -0.29 -26.53 17.31
CA LEU A 126 0.75 -25.93 16.46
C LEU A 126 1.27 -26.93 15.40
N SER A 127 1.40 -28.21 15.74
CA SER A 127 1.77 -29.24 14.74
C SER A 127 0.67 -29.44 13.70
N ALA A 128 -0.61 -29.28 14.07
CA ALA A 128 -1.71 -29.36 13.13
C ALA A 128 -1.69 -28.18 12.16
N ILE A 129 -1.39 -26.97 12.64
CA ILE A 129 -1.18 -25.79 11.79
C ILE A 129 -0.06 -26.06 10.77
N GLU A 130 1.09 -26.57 11.21
CA GLU A 130 2.20 -26.93 10.33
C GLU A 130 1.85 -28.04 9.32
N ALA A 131 1.01 -29.01 9.72
CA ALA A 131 0.56 -30.05 8.80
C ALA A 131 -0.30 -29.46 7.67
N PHE A 132 -1.21 -28.53 7.97
CA PHE A 132 -2.01 -27.85 6.96
C PHE A 132 -1.15 -26.98 6.02
N LEU A 133 -0.22 -26.19 6.57
CA LEU A 133 0.72 -25.40 5.76
C LEU A 133 1.62 -26.31 4.91
N GLY A 134 2.01 -27.48 5.42
CA GLY A 134 2.73 -28.49 4.66
C GLY A 134 1.95 -29.01 3.45
N VAL A 135 0.62 -29.18 3.57
CA VAL A 135 -0.24 -29.55 2.42
C VAL A 135 -0.22 -28.47 1.34
N MET A 136 -0.17 -27.19 1.73
CA MET A 136 -0.09 -26.05 0.78
C MET A 136 1.18 -26.05 -0.07
N LEU A 137 2.18 -26.89 0.25
CA LEU A 137 3.46 -26.95 -0.45
C LEU A 137 3.74 -28.31 -1.12
N LEU A 138 2.80 -29.27 -1.08
CA LEU A 138 3.04 -30.62 -1.62
C LEU A 138 3.22 -30.66 -3.14
N GLY A 139 2.55 -29.77 -3.87
CA GLY A 139 2.75 -29.64 -5.32
C GLY A 139 2.26 -30.84 -6.14
N ILE A 140 1.17 -31.51 -5.72
CA ILE A 140 0.65 -32.72 -6.36
C ILE A 140 -0.52 -32.35 -7.28
N TYR A 141 -0.49 -32.81 -8.53
CA TYR A 141 -1.53 -32.53 -9.52
C TYR A 141 -2.34 -33.79 -9.84
N PHE A 142 -3.67 -33.67 -9.82
CA PHE A 142 -4.65 -34.71 -10.18
C PHE A 142 -5.54 -34.19 -11.31
N GLY A 143 -5.07 -34.30 -12.56
CA GLY A 143 -5.70 -33.59 -13.68
C GLY A 143 -5.62 -32.09 -13.44
N ASP A 144 -6.77 -31.41 -13.49
CA ASP A 144 -6.87 -29.96 -13.24
C ASP A 144 -6.83 -29.59 -11.75
N PHE A 145 -6.97 -30.57 -10.84
CA PHE A 145 -6.94 -30.31 -9.41
C PHE A 145 -5.50 -30.26 -8.88
N GLN A 146 -5.12 -29.12 -8.33
CA GLN A 146 -3.82 -28.90 -7.69
C GLN A 146 -3.94 -29.04 -6.16
N LEU A 147 -3.03 -29.82 -5.56
CA LEU A 147 -2.86 -29.98 -4.11
C LEU A 147 -1.50 -29.42 -3.67
N GLY A 148 -1.52 -28.22 -3.09
CA GLY A 148 -0.35 -27.41 -2.78
C GLY A 148 0.35 -26.79 -3.99
N LEU A 149 1.18 -25.79 -3.73
CA LEU A 149 2.16 -25.25 -4.66
C LEU A 149 3.43 -26.11 -4.63
N ASP A 150 4.19 -26.15 -5.72
CA ASP A 150 5.49 -26.82 -5.74
C ASP A 150 6.63 -25.79 -5.81
N PRO A 151 7.34 -25.50 -4.71
CA PRO A 151 8.48 -24.57 -4.70
C PRO A 151 9.63 -25.01 -5.61
N PHE A 152 9.65 -26.29 -6.00
CA PHE A 152 10.69 -26.91 -6.81
C PHE A 152 10.18 -27.33 -8.19
N MET A 153 9.07 -26.75 -8.65
CA MET A 153 8.54 -26.96 -10.00
C MET A 153 9.53 -26.52 -11.05
N LEU A 154 9.89 -27.43 -11.96
CA LEU A 154 10.67 -27.07 -13.14
C LEU A 154 9.78 -26.36 -14.16
N LEU A 155 10.33 -25.39 -14.90
CA LEU A 155 9.59 -24.62 -15.90
C LEU A 155 8.86 -25.50 -16.91
N ARG A 156 9.52 -26.55 -17.42
CA ARG A 156 8.92 -27.49 -18.38
C ARG A 156 7.79 -28.36 -17.79
N GLU A 157 7.71 -28.46 -16.46
CA GLU A 157 6.69 -29.23 -15.74
C GLU A 157 5.47 -28.38 -15.38
N ALA A 158 5.56 -27.06 -15.52
CA ALA A 158 4.46 -26.16 -15.20
C ALA A 158 3.24 -26.47 -16.09
N PRO A 159 2.01 -26.48 -15.56
CA PRO A 159 0.80 -26.85 -16.30
C PRO A 159 0.64 -26.07 -17.63
N ASN A 160 0.91 -24.77 -17.61
CA ASN A 160 0.81 -23.89 -18.77
C ASN A 160 1.88 -24.15 -19.85
N ASN A 161 2.94 -24.89 -19.49
CA ASN A 161 4.07 -25.19 -20.36
C ASN A 161 4.03 -26.62 -20.93
N LEU A 162 3.23 -27.51 -20.34
CA LEU A 162 3.14 -28.90 -20.76
C LEU A 162 2.76 -29.01 -22.23
N GLY A 163 3.58 -29.73 -23.01
CA GLY A 163 3.35 -29.97 -24.43
C GLY A 163 3.77 -28.83 -25.36
N LEU A 164 4.28 -27.70 -24.84
CA LEU A 164 4.83 -26.65 -25.70
C LEU A 164 6.10 -27.15 -26.43
N PRO A 165 6.33 -26.77 -27.70
CA PRO A 165 7.43 -27.32 -28.52
C PRO A 165 8.82 -27.20 -27.89
N TRP A 166 9.07 -26.14 -27.11
CA TRP A 166 10.36 -25.91 -26.46
C TRP A 166 10.63 -26.89 -25.30
N THR A 167 9.60 -27.46 -24.67
CA THR A 167 9.76 -28.44 -23.57
C THR A 167 10.38 -29.75 -24.02
N ALA A 168 10.32 -30.06 -25.33
CA ALA A 168 10.98 -31.22 -25.91
C ALA A 168 12.47 -30.98 -26.22
N ARG A 169 12.97 -29.74 -26.10
CA ARG A 169 14.38 -29.41 -26.34
C ARG A 169 15.19 -29.63 -25.07
N VAL A 170 16.22 -30.48 -25.17
CA VAL A 170 17.09 -30.79 -24.02
C VAL A 170 17.96 -29.63 -23.57
N ASP A 171 18.19 -28.65 -24.42
CA ASP A 171 19.12 -27.53 -24.21
C ASP A 171 18.40 -26.19 -24.02
N TYR A 172 17.08 -26.18 -23.77
CA TYR A 172 16.23 -24.97 -23.80
C TYR A 172 16.73 -23.82 -22.91
N LEU A 173 17.35 -24.13 -21.77
CA LEU A 173 17.95 -23.13 -20.86
C LEU A 173 19.12 -22.37 -21.48
N THR A 174 19.83 -23.00 -22.41
CA THR A 174 21.00 -22.43 -23.09
C THR A 174 20.70 -21.99 -24.52
N SER A 175 19.73 -22.62 -25.19
CA SER A 175 19.42 -22.38 -26.60
C SER A 175 18.33 -21.34 -26.82
N LEU A 176 17.56 -20.97 -25.79
CA LEU A 176 16.49 -19.99 -25.87
C LEU A 176 16.76 -18.80 -24.94
N PRO A 177 16.95 -17.57 -25.47
CA PRO A 177 17.29 -16.39 -24.67
C PRO A 177 16.31 -16.07 -23.53
N GLN A 178 15.02 -16.37 -23.71
CA GLN A 178 13.97 -16.10 -22.73
C GLN A 178 14.12 -16.86 -21.39
N PHE A 179 14.96 -17.90 -21.34
CA PHE A 179 15.23 -18.68 -20.13
C PHE A 179 16.62 -18.43 -19.55
N ALA A 180 17.42 -17.55 -20.18
CA ALA A 180 18.73 -17.15 -19.68
C ALA A 180 18.65 -16.16 -18.50
N ASP A 181 17.50 -15.48 -18.36
CA ASP A 181 17.19 -14.60 -17.24
C ASP A 181 15.72 -14.79 -16.81
N GLY A 182 15.41 -14.40 -15.58
CA GLY A 182 14.06 -14.44 -15.03
C GLY A 182 13.33 -13.09 -15.11
N GLN A 183 12.10 -13.07 -14.61
CA GLN A 183 11.20 -11.91 -14.66
C GLN A 183 11.55 -10.84 -13.60
N GLY A 184 12.20 -11.25 -12.51
CA GLY A 184 12.45 -10.40 -11.36
C GLY A 184 11.22 -10.12 -10.51
N LEU A 185 11.41 -9.40 -9.40
CA LEU A 185 10.29 -8.91 -8.59
C LEU A 185 9.51 -7.82 -9.32
N ASN A 186 8.20 -7.75 -9.03
CA ASN A 186 7.39 -6.58 -9.36
C ASN A 186 8.15 -5.31 -8.90
N PRO A 187 8.35 -4.32 -9.78
CA PRO A 187 9.06 -3.08 -9.46
C PRO A 187 8.60 -2.43 -8.14
N LEU A 188 7.28 -2.34 -7.89
CA LEU A 188 6.74 -1.76 -6.65
C LEU A 188 7.19 -2.48 -5.37
N LEU A 189 7.64 -3.74 -5.47
CA LEU A 189 8.17 -4.52 -4.36
C LEU A 189 9.66 -4.29 -4.13
N GLN A 190 10.37 -3.58 -5.01
CA GLN A 190 11.81 -3.32 -4.88
C GLN A 190 12.09 -2.08 -4.00
N ASN A 191 11.44 -2.02 -2.85
CA ASN A 191 11.66 -1.04 -1.79
C ASN A 191 12.30 -1.73 -0.55
N TYR A 192 13.14 -1.00 0.21
CA TYR A 192 13.77 -1.52 1.43
C TYR A 192 12.77 -2.14 2.43
N TRP A 193 11.55 -1.60 2.54
CA TRP A 193 10.50 -2.12 3.42
C TRP A 193 10.13 -3.57 3.10
N MET A 194 10.13 -3.98 1.82
CA MET A 194 9.92 -5.36 1.41
C MET A 194 10.93 -6.33 2.06
N THR A 195 12.11 -5.83 2.47
CA THR A 195 13.14 -6.66 3.12
C THR A 195 12.82 -6.99 4.58
N ILE A 196 12.11 -6.10 5.29
CA ILE A 196 11.97 -6.17 6.76
C ILE A 196 10.53 -6.27 7.26
N HIS A 197 9.57 -5.70 6.52
CA HIS A 197 8.16 -5.68 6.90
C HIS A 197 7.54 -7.08 6.84
N PRO A 198 7.57 -7.83 5.71
CA PRO A 198 6.93 -9.14 5.63
C PRO A 198 7.46 -10.14 6.67
N PRO A 199 8.78 -10.29 6.89
CA PRO A 199 9.29 -11.15 7.97
C PRO A 199 8.73 -10.80 9.36
N THR A 200 8.51 -9.53 9.64
CA THR A 200 7.97 -9.08 10.93
C THR A 200 6.46 -9.29 11.04
N LEU A 201 5.71 -9.00 9.96
CA LEU A 201 4.28 -9.25 9.89
C LEU A 201 3.96 -10.74 10.03
N PHE A 202 4.68 -11.61 9.32
CA PHE A 202 4.53 -13.06 9.41
C PHE A 202 4.90 -13.61 10.79
N LEU A 203 5.87 -13.01 11.49
CA LEU A 203 6.13 -13.33 12.89
C LEU A 203 4.94 -12.93 13.78
N GLY A 204 4.27 -11.80 13.49
CA GLY A 204 3.00 -11.41 14.12
C GLY A 204 1.90 -12.44 13.91
N PHE A 205 1.64 -12.82 12.66
CA PHE A 205 0.66 -13.86 12.31
C PHE A 205 0.98 -15.19 12.99
N ALA A 206 2.25 -15.61 12.95
CA ALA A 206 2.71 -16.80 13.64
C ALA A 206 2.52 -16.71 15.16
N ALA A 207 2.79 -15.55 15.77
CA ALA A 207 2.65 -15.36 17.20
C ALA A 207 1.18 -15.43 17.67
N CYS A 208 0.21 -15.04 16.84
CA CYS A 208 -1.23 -15.19 17.12
C CYS A 208 -1.66 -16.66 17.29
N SER A 209 -0.97 -17.61 16.63
CA SER A 209 -1.24 -19.04 16.79
C SER A 209 -1.00 -19.54 18.22
N VAL A 210 -0.11 -18.89 18.98
CA VAL A 210 0.26 -19.33 20.33
C VAL A 210 -0.89 -19.09 21.32
N PRO A 211 -1.46 -17.87 21.47
CA PRO A 211 -2.68 -17.68 22.24
C PRO A 211 -3.84 -18.58 21.81
N PHE A 212 -4.04 -18.79 20.52
CA PHE A 212 -5.03 -19.72 19.97
C PHE A 212 -4.79 -21.16 20.48
N ALA A 213 -3.57 -21.67 20.38
CA ALA A 213 -3.22 -23.01 20.81
C ALA A 213 -3.38 -23.22 22.34
N TYR A 214 -3.02 -22.22 23.15
CA TYR A 214 -3.29 -22.26 24.59
C TYR A 214 -4.79 -22.19 24.91
N ALA A 215 -5.57 -21.40 24.18
CA ALA A 215 -7.03 -21.32 24.35
C ALA A 215 -7.72 -22.64 24.00
N VAL A 216 -7.34 -23.27 22.89
CA VAL A 216 -7.79 -24.63 22.53
C VAL A 216 -7.34 -25.65 23.59
N GLY A 217 -6.11 -25.53 24.11
CA GLY A 217 -5.63 -26.37 25.20
C GLY A 217 -6.43 -26.20 26.49
N ALA A 218 -6.83 -24.97 26.83
CA ALA A 218 -7.69 -24.65 27.97
C ALA A 218 -9.06 -25.31 27.84
N LEU A 219 -9.66 -25.21 26.64
CA LEU A 219 -10.92 -25.88 26.30
C LEU A 219 -10.80 -27.40 26.33
N TRP A 220 -9.68 -27.95 25.86
CA TRP A 220 -9.41 -29.38 25.92
C TRP A 220 -9.35 -29.86 27.37
N ARG A 221 -8.56 -29.19 28.23
CA ARG A 221 -8.40 -29.57 29.63
C ARG A 221 -9.57 -29.21 30.53
N ARG A 222 -10.49 -28.36 30.05
CA ARG A 222 -11.53 -27.71 30.87
C ARG A 222 -10.97 -26.86 32.01
N ASP A 223 -9.75 -26.36 31.85
CA ASP A 223 -9.14 -25.41 32.77
C ASP A 223 -9.05 -24.04 32.09
N LEU A 224 -10.09 -23.24 32.29
CA LEU A 224 -10.24 -21.91 31.69
C LEU A 224 -9.44 -20.81 32.40
N THR A 225 -8.68 -21.15 33.44
CA THR A 225 -7.96 -20.16 34.27
C THR A 225 -6.46 -20.40 34.31
N GLY A 226 -6.00 -21.66 34.36
CA GLY A 226 -4.59 -22.00 34.51
C GLY A 226 -3.72 -21.66 33.29
N TRP A 227 -4.33 -21.49 32.11
CA TRP A 227 -3.64 -21.09 30.89
C TRP A 227 -3.31 -19.59 30.83
N ILE A 228 -4.03 -18.75 31.59
CA ILE A 228 -3.95 -17.28 31.53
C ILE A 228 -2.54 -16.79 31.87
N LYS A 229 -1.92 -17.30 32.95
CA LYS A 229 -0.57 -16.89 33.36
C LYS A 229 0.50 -17.30 32.34
N PRO A 230 0.54 -18.57 31.85
CA PRO A 230 1.46 -18.99 30.80
C PRO A 230 1.36 -18.21 29.49
N VAL A 231 0.15 -17.88 29.04
CA VAL A 231 -0.10 -17.26 27.72
C VAL A 231 0.15 -15.75 27.70
N LEU A 232 0.00 -15.05 28.84
CA LEU A 232 0.10 -13.58 28.90
C LEU A 232 1.35 -12.97 28.23
N PRO A 233 2.58 -13.48 28.44
CA PRO A 233 3.75 -12.96 27.73
C PRO A 233 3.67 -13.14 26.22
N TRP A 234 3.05 -14.24 25.75
CA TRP A 234 2.87 -14.53 24.34
C TRP A 234 1.81 -13.65 23.70
N ALA A 235 0.68 -13.43 24.38
CA ALA A 235 -0.37 -12.54 23.89
C ALA A 235 0.17 -11.11 23.67
N PHE A 236 0.90 -10.55 24.64
CA PHE A 236 1.50 -9.22 24.47
C PHE A 236 2.69 -9.20 23.51
N PHE A 237 3.40 -10.32 23.34
CA PHE A 237 4.43 -10.43 22.30
C PHE A 237 3.79 -10.38 20.91
N ALA A 238 2.71 -11.14 20.70
CA ALA A 238 1.94 -11.12 19.47
C ALA A 238 1.32 -9.73 19.20
N VAL A 239 0.73 -9.07 20.20
CA VAL A 239 0.27 -7.67 20.07
C VAL A 239 1.40 -6.73 19.64
N GLY A 240 2.56 -6.82 20.28
CA GLY A 240 3.68 -5.92 19.99
C GLY A 240 4.27 -6.13 18.60
N ILE A 241 4.52 -7.39 18.21
CA ILE A 241 5.20 -7.70 16.96
C ILE A 241 4.28 -7.60 15.74
N LEU A 242 3.01 -8.00 15.87
CA LEU A 242 2.00 -7.77 14.83
C LEU A 242 1.75 -6.27 14.64
N GLY A 243 1.63 -5.52 15.74
CA GLY A 243 1.50 -4.06 15.68
C GLY A 243 2.70 -3.41 14.98
N ALA A 244 3.94 -3.83 15.30
CA ALA A 244 5.13 -3.35 14.62
C ALA A 244 5.13 -3.69 13.11
N GLY A 245 4.69 -4.89 12.74
CA GLY A 245 4.50 -5.29 11.35
C GLY A 245 3.56 -4.34 10.60
N ILE A 246 2.37 -4.10 11.14
CA ILE A 246 1.35 -3.18 10.57
C ILE A 246 1.92 -1.76 10.43
N LEU A 247 2.62 -1.25 11.45
CA LEU A 247 3.21 0.08 11.38
C LEU A 247 4.29 0.21 10.30
N MET A 248 5.09 -0.83 10.07
CA MET A 248 6.05 -0.85 8.96
C MET A 248 5.38 -0.95 7.59
N GLY A 249 4.24 -1.64 7.49
CA GLY A 249 3.42 -1.65 6.27
C GLY A 249 2.88 -0.26 5.96
N GLY A 250 2.39 0.45 6.99
CA GLY A 250 2.00 1.86 6.86
C GLY A 250 3.15 2.79 6.45
N ALA A 251 4.38 2.53 6.91
CA ALA A 251 5.57 3.28 6.46
C ALA A 251 5.92 3.01 5.00
N TRP A 252 5.81 1.75 4.56
CA TRP A 252 6.01 1.40 3.16
C TRP A 252 4.96 2.04 2.25
N ALA A 253 3.68 1.97 2.63
CA ALA A 253 2.60 2.61 1.88
C ALA A 253 2.80 4.13 1.76
N TYR A 254 3.28 4.77 2.84
CA TYR A 254 3.62 6.19 2.82
C TYR A 254 4.70 6.52 1.79
N GLU A 255 5.77 5.73 1.74
CA GLU A 255 6.89 5.95 0.83
C GLU A 255 6.61 5.51 -0.62
N ALA A 256 5.72 4.55 -0.86
CA ALA A 256 5.50 3.98 -2.19
C ALA A 256 4.24 4.49 -2.90
N LEU A 257 3.16 4.78 -2.17
CA LEU A 257 1.82 5.00 -2.75
C LEU A 257 1.14 6.31 -2.30
N SER A 258 1.73 7.05 -1.35
CA SER A 258 1.12 8.17 -0.60
C SER A 258 -0.08 7.75 0.28
N PHE A 259 -0.46 8.58 1.27
CA PHE A 259 -1.64 8.31 2.11
C PHE A 259 -2.94 8.77 1.43
N GLY A 260 -3.83 7.82 1.12
CA GLY A 260 -5.21 8.09 0.69
C GLY A 260 -6.11 8.69 1.79
N GLY A 261 -5.75 8.48 3.06
CA GLY A 261 -6.41 9.01 4.26
C GLY A 261 -5.97 8.22 5.50
N PHE A 262 -6.22 8.71 6.73
CA PHE A 262 -5.73 8.02 7.93
C PHE A 262 -6.49 6.74 8.32
N TRP A 263 -7.58 6.40 7.61
CA TRP A 263 -8.26 5.09 7.63
C TRP A 263 -8.40 4.43 6.24
N ALA A 264 -8.09 5.16 5.17
CA ALA A 264 -8.18 4.70 3.79
C ALA A 264 -6.77 4.28 3.30
N TRP A 265 -6.36 3.07 3.69
CA TRP A 265 -5.02 2.53 3.43
C TRP A 265 -5.12 1.58 2.21
N ASP A 266 -5.05 0.28 2.46
CA ASP A 266 -5.14 -0.80 1.51
C ASP A 266 -6.03 -1.90 2.15
N PRO A 267 -6.95 -2.56 1.40
CA PRO A 267 -7.82 -3.61 1.95
C PRO A 267 -7.09 -4.77 2.64
N VAL A 268 -5.93 -5.20 2.12
CA VAL A 268 -5.11 -6.24 2.74
C VAL A 268 -4.51 -5.74 4.05
N GLU A 269 -4.04 -4.50 4.11
CA GLU A 269 -3.55 -3.92 5.37
C GLU A 269 -4.66 -3.73 6.41
N ASN A 270 -5.86 -3.33 5.99
CA ASN A 270 -7.03 -3.30 6.86
C ASN A 270 -7.35 -4.70 7.41
N SER A 271 -7.26 -5.74 6.57
CA SER A 271 -7.46 -7.12 7.00
C SER A 271 -6.43 -7.59 8.04
N SER A 272 -5.21 -7.03 8.04
CA SER A 272 -4.14 -7.34 9.00
C SER A 272 -4.33 -6.62 10.35
N LEU A 273 -5.00 -5.46 10.35
CA LEU A 273 -5.34 -4.68 11.55
C LEU A 273 -6.42 -5.34 12.41
N VAL A 274 -7.44 -5.95 11.79
CA VAL A 274 -8.56 -6.61 12.51
C VAL A 274 -8.10 -7.67 13.52
N PRO A 275 -7.26 -8.68 13.17
CA PRO A 275 -6.79 -9.66 14.14
C PRO A 275 -5.97 -9.00 15.27
N TRP A 276 -5.25 -7.91 14.99
CA TRP A 276 -4.53 -7.15 16.02
C TRP A 276 -5.49 -6.50 17.02
N MET A 277 -6.56 -5.84 16.57
CA MET A 277 -7.57 -5.24 17.46
C MET A 277 -8.25 -6.28 18.35
N VAL A 278 -8.64 -7.42 17.78
CA VAL A 278 -9.25 -8.54 18.50
C VAL A 278 -8.25 -9.16 19.50
N LEU A 279 -6.98 -9.26 19.13
CA LEU A 279 -5.93 -9.75 20.02
C LEU A 279 -5.64 -8.77 21.15
N VAL A 280 -5.63 -7.45 20.91
CA VAL A 280 -5.50 -6.42 21.95
C VAL A 280 -6.65 -6.56 22.95
N ALA A 281 -7.89 -6.69 22.47
CA ALA A 281 -9.05 -6.96 23.32
C ALA A 281 -8.87 -8.26 24.14
N GLY A 282 -8.48 -9.36 23.49
CA GLY A 282 -8.21 -10.65 24.15
C GLY A 282 -7.09 -10.58 25.19
N ALA A 283 -6.00 -9.86 24.91
CA ALA A 283 -4.87 -9.66 25.81
C ALA A 283 -5.25 -8.84 27.04
N HIS A 284 -6.15 -7.86 26.89
CA HIS A 284 -6.69 -7.09 28.00
C HIS A 284 -7.69 -7.92 28.83
N MET A 285 -8.52 -8.76 28.21
CA MET A 285 -9.37 -9.73 28.91
C MET A 285 -8.55 -10.73 29.73
N LEU A 286 -7.44 -11.23 29.20
CA LEU A 286 -6.48 -12.05 29.94
C LEU A 286 -5.92 -11.31 31.16
N LEU A 287 -5.63 -10.01 31.03
CA LEU A 287 -5.12 -9.20 32.13
C LEU A 287 -6.17 -8.93 33.21
N ILE A 288 -7.42 -8.69 32.83
CA ILE A 288 -8.55 -8.58 33.77
C ILE A 288 -8.65 -9.86 34.59
N ASN A 289 -8.77 -11.01 33.92
CA ASN A 289 -8.99 -12.29 34.59
C ASN A 289 -7.79 -12.80 35.39
N ARG A 290 -6.57 -12.39 35.05
CA ARG A 290 -5.37 -12.65 35.87
C ARG A 290 -5.42 -11.97 37.23
N ASN A 291 -5.99 -10.77 37.32
CA ASN A 291 -5.95 -9.94 38.52
C ASN A 291 -7.20 -10.09 39.39
N ARG A 292 -8.17 -10.89 38.95
CA ARG A 292 -9.37 -11.22 39.72
C ARG A 292 -9.17 -12.43 40.62
N LYS A 293 -9.90 -12.42 41.74
CA LYS A 293 -10.06 -13.61 42.59
C LYS A 293 -11.04 -14.60 41.97
N LYS A 294 -12.15 -14.08 41.43
CA LYS A 294 -13.14 -14.82 40.63
C LYS A 294 -13.12 -14.28 39.20
N PRO A 295 -12.58 -15.03 38.23
CA PRO A 295 -12.59 -14.62 36.82
C PRO A 295 -14.02 -14.43 36.31
N THR A 296 -14.23 -13.44 35.45
CA THR A 296 -15.50 -13.14 34.78
C THR A 296 -15.32 -13.09 33.27
N ALA A 297 -16.40 -13.24 32.49
CA ALA A 297 -16.33 -13.21 31.02
C ALA A 297 -15.24 -14.14 30.45
N LEU A 298 -15.10 -15.34 31.04
CA LEU A 298 -14.14 -16.36 30.60
C LEU A 298 -14.39 -16.78 29.14
N PHE A 299 -15.66 -16.81 28.72
CA PHE A 299 -16.03 -17.03 27.32
C PHE A 299 -15.32 -16.03 26.41
N SER A 300 -15.49 -14.73 26.65
CA SER A 300 -14.87 -13.68 25.83
C SER A 300 -13.34 -13.77 25.85
N THR A 301 -12.74 -14.13 26.99
CA THR A 301 -11.27 -14.29 27.11
C THR A 301 -10.75 -15.38 26.18
N VAL A 302 -11.42 -16.54 26.18
CA VAL A 302 -11.08 -17.66 25.30
C VAL A 302 -11.43 -17.34 23.86
N TYR A 303 -12.64 -16.85 23.61
CA TYR A 303 -13.18 -16.65 22.28
C TYR A 303 -12.42 -15.58 21.49
N LEU A 304 -12.03 -14.46 22.11
CA LEU A 304 -11.21 -13.44 21.44
C LEU A 304 -9.81 -13.95 21.12
N SER A 305 -9.23 -14.80 21.99
CA SER A 305 -7.93 -15.44 21.72
C SER A 305 -8.02 -16.44 20.57
N VAL A 306 -9.16 -17.12 20.43
CA VAL A 306 -9.45 -18.01 19.29
C VAL A 306 -9.66 -17.19 18.01
N LEU A 307 -10.52 -16.17 18.08
CA LEU A 307 -10.95 -15.36 16.96
C LEU A 307 -9.78 -14.59 16.33
N ALA A 308 -8.82 -14.10 17.13
CA ALA A 308 -7.64 -13.40 16.60
C ALA A 308 -6.85 -14.24 15.57
N PHE A 309 -6.64 -15.53 15.83
CA PHE A 309 -5.96 -16.40 14.87
C PHE A 309 -6.86 -16.79 13.68
N LEU A 310 -8.16 -17.01 13.91
CA LEU A 310 -9.11 -17.25 12.81
C LEU A 310 -9.17 -16.07 11.83
N LEU A 311 -9.06 -14.83 12.34
CA LEU A 311 -8.99 -13.63 11.53
C LEU A 311 -7.65 -13.48 10.80
N VAL A 312 -6.54 -13.99 11.35
CA VAL A 312 -5.29 -14.15 10.59
C VAL A 312 -5.49 -15.12 9.42
N LEU A 313 -6.16 -16.27 9.65
CA LEU A 313 -6.46 -17.20 8.57
C LEU A 313 -7.37 -16.58 7.51
N TYR A 314 -8.35 -15.78 7.94
CA TYR A 314 -9.24 -15.05 7.04
C TYR A 314 -8.50 -13.97 6.23
N SER A 315 -7.62 -13.20 6.86
CA SER A 315 -6.75 -12.23 6.18
C SER A 315 -5.88 -12.93 5.13
N THR A 316 -5.24 -14.07 5.48
CA THR A 316 -4.48 -14.88 4.50
C THR A 316 -5.35 -15.36 3.34
N PHE A 317 -6.60 -15.77 3.59
CA PHE A 317 -7.55 -16.14 2.53
C PHE A 317 -7.85 -14.95 1.62
N LEU A 318 -8.14 -13.76 2.17
CA LEU A 318 -8.38 -12.55 1.37
C LEU A 318 -7.17 -12.19 0.50
N THR A 319 -5.97 -12.20 1.07
CA THR A 319 -4.74 -11.83 0.35
C THR A 319 -4.32 -12.84 -0.72
N LYS A 320 -4.62 -14.14 -0.54
CA LYS A 320 -4.13 -15.21 -1.44
C LYS A 320 -5.18 -15.82 -2.37
N SER A 321 -6.44 -15.41 -2.26
CA SER A 321 -7.54 -15.92 -3.09
C SER A 321 -7.71 -15.19 -4.42
N GLY A 322 -7.09 -14.03 -4.61
CA GLY A 322 -7.32 -13.17 -5.78
C GLY A 322 -8.55 -12.26 -5.68
N VAL A 323 -9.40 -12.41 -4.66
CA VAL A 323 -10.66 -11.65 -4.52
C VAL A 323 -10.43 -10.14 -4.35
N LEU A 324 -9.25 -9.73 -3.86
CA LEU A 324 -8.88 -8.32 -3.72
C LEU A 324 -7.97 -7.81 -4.85
N GLY A 325 -7.82 -8.56 -5.96
CA GLY A 325 -6.87 -8.26 -7.03
C GLY A 325 -7.01 -6.87 -7.64
N ASP A 326 -8.24 -6.39 -7.81
CA ASP A 326 -8.52 -5.08 -8.43
C ASP A 326 -8.43 -3.90 -7.44
N THR A 327 -8.30 -4.17 -6.14
CA THR A 327 -8.41 -3.14 -5.08
C THR A 327 -7.19 -3.07 -4.16
N SER A 328 -6.24 -4.02 -4.27
CA SER A 328 -5.08 -4.12 -3.39
C SER A 328 -3.85 -4.60 -4.15
N VAL A 329 -2.77 -3.82 -4.08
CA VAL A 329 -1.46 -4.18 -4.66
C VAL A 329 -0.79 -5.36 -3.93
N HIS A 330 -1.22 -5.63 -2.69
CA HIS A 330 -0.72 -6.75 -1.88
C HIS A 330 -1.43 -8.08 -2.16
N SER A 331 -2.46 -8.08 -3.02
CA SER A 331 -3.24 -9.29 -3.32
C SER A 331 -2.47 -10.17 -4.32
N PHE A 332 -2.40 -11.46 -4.05
CA PHE A 332 -1.92 -12.43 -5.04
C PHE A 332 -3.05 -12.80 -6.00
N VAL A 333 -2.70 -13.14 -7.24
CA VAL A 333 -3.61 -13.79 -8.19
C VAL A 333 -3.92 -15.21 -7.71
N ASP A 334 -5.13 -15.71 -7.98
CA ASP A 334 -5.51 -17.09 -7.67
C ASP A 334 -4.54 -18.08 -8.32
N SER A 335 -3.93 -18.93 -7.49
CA SER A 335 -2.97 -19.94 -7.89
C SER A 335 -3.55 -21.36 -7.85
N GLY A 336 -4.89 -21.49 -7.86
CA GLY A 336 -5.61 -22.77 -7.89
C GLY A 336 -5.70 -23.48 -6.52
N ILE A 337 -5.21 -22.85 -5.45
CA ILE A 337 -5.22 -23.42 -4.09
C ILE A 337 -6.36 -22.89 -3.21
N LEU A 338 -7.27 -22.08 -3.76
CA LEU A 338 -8.39 -21.49 -3.04
C LEU A 338 -9.20 -22.52 -2.23
N PRO A 339 -9.57 -23.71 -2.75
CA PRO A 339 -10.29 -24.72 -1.97
C PRO A 339 -9.50 -25.21 -0.74
N GLN A 340 -8.17 -25.24 -0.83
CA GLN A 340 -7.30 -25.65 0.27
C GLN A 340 -7.21 -24.54 1.34
N LEU A 341 -7.06 -23.28 0.93
CA LEU A 341 -7.09 -22.13 1.85
C LEU A 341 -8.41 -22.09 2.63
N LEU A 342 -9.53 -22.35 1.94
CA LEU A 342 -10.83 -22.41 2.58
C LEU A 342 -10.96 -23.62 3.50
N ALA A 343 -10.51 -24.81 3.08
CA ALA A 343 -10.48 -25.99 3.94
C ALA A 343 -9.63 -25.76 5.21
N TYR A 344 -8.51 -25.04 5.09
CA TYR A 344 -7.68 -24.63 6.22
C TYR A 344 -8.46 -23.72 7.17
N LEU A 345 -9.04 -22.63 6.68
CA LEU A 345 -9.87 -21.72 7.47
C LEU A 345 -11.01 -22.45 8.19
N LEU A 346 -11.83 -23.20 7.44
CA LEU A 346 -13.01 -23.90 7.98
C LEU A 346 -12.63 -24.97 9.00
N SER A 347 -11.50 -25.67 8.82
CA SER A 347 -11.03 -26.68 9.77
C SER A 347 -10.70 -26.07 11.13
N PHE A 348 -10.03 -24.92 11.16
CA PHE A 348 -9.70 -24.24 12.43
C PHE A 348 -10.88 -23.48 13.02
N VAL A 349 -11.81 -22.99 12.18
CA VAL A 349 -13.12 -22.49 12.65
C VAL A 349 -13.87 -23.62 13.36
N ALA A 350 -13.96 -24.81 12.76
CA ALA A 350 -14.58 -25.99 13.38
C ALA A 350 -13.87 -26.37 14.68
N LEU A 351 -12.54 -26.45 14.67
CA LEU A 351 -11.77 -26.77 15.88
C LEU A 351 -12.07 -25.78 17.01
N GLY A 352 -11.99 -24.47 16.73
CA GLY A 352 -12.22 -23.42 17.72
C GLY A 352 -13.63 -23.47 18.31
N HIS A 353 -14.66 -23.61 17.47
CA HIS A 353 -16.06 -23.55 17.90
C HIS A 353 -16.56 -24.86 18.52
N LEU A 354 -16.18 -26.02 17.98
CA LEU A 354 -16.55 -27.31 18.57
C LEU A 354 -15.83 -27.57 19.89
N MET A 355 -14.60 -27.05 20.07
CA MET A 355 -13.91 -27.17 21.35
C MET A 355 -14.58 -26.38 22.48
N LEU A 356 -15.32 -25.31 22.16
CA LEU A 356 -16.10 -24.57 23.15
C LEU A 356 -17.06 -25.51 23.88
N LEU A 357 -17.77 -26.37 23.13
CA LEU A 357 -18.74 -27.33 23.68
C LEU A 357 -18.08 -28.33 24.65
N GLU A 358 -18.71 -28.54 25.80
CA GLU A 358 -18.19 -29.35 26.89
C GLU A 358 -18.33 -30.84 26.61
N ASP A 359 -19.52 -31.23 26.17
CA ASP A 359 -19.92 -32.61 26.03
C ASP A 359 -19.64 -33.17 24.62
N ASN A 360 -19.21 -34.44 24.60
CA ASN A 360 -18.86 -35.11 23.34
C ASN A 360 -20.08 -35.38 22.44
N ALA A 361 -21.30 -35.41 22.99
CA ALA A 361 -22.50 -35.65 22.19
C ALA A 361 -22.82 -34.41 21.34
N SER A 362 -22.85 -33.22 21.94
CA SER A 362 -23.00 -31.94 21.24
C SER A 362 -21.90 -31.77 20.20
N ARG A 363 -20.63 -32.05 20.54
CA ARG A 363 -19.53 -31.98 19.56
C ARG A 363 -19.78 -32.86 18.33
N LYS A 364 -20.25 -34.10 18.53
CA LYS A 364 -20.60 -35.00 17.42
C LYS A 364 -21.80 -34.50 16.62
N ILE A 365 -22.83 -33.95 17.28
CA ILE A 365 -24.02 -33.42 16.61
C ILE A 365 -23.66 -32.20 15.75
N TYR A 366 -23.06 -31.17 16.33
CA TYR A 366 -22.69 -29.96 15.60
C TYR A 366 -21.60 -30.25 14.56
N GLY A 367 -20.66 -31.15 14.86
CA GLY A 367 -19.67 -31.61 13.88
C GLY A 367 -20.30 -32.37 12.71
N GLY A 368 -21.27 -33.26 12.97
CA GLY A 368 -22.03 -33.96 11.94
C GLY A 368 -22.87 -33.01 11.08
N LEU A 369 -23.52 -32.01 11.69
CA LEU A 369 -24.24 -30.95 10.97
C LEU A 369 -23.30 -30.14 10.09
N ALA A 370 -22.13 -29.74 10.61
CA ALA A 370 -21.13 -29.00 9.85
C ALA A 370 -20.59 -29.80 8.66
N LEU A 371 -20.41 -31.11 8.80
CA LEU A 371 -20.05 -31.99 7.68
C LEU A 371 -21.20 -32.11 6.67
N ALA A 372 -22.45 -32.19 7.12
CA ALA A 372 -23.61 -32.24 6.25
C ALA A 372 -23.76 -30.96 5.40
N THR A 373 -23.45 -29.78 5.96
CA THR A 373 -23.48 -28.51 5.20
C THR A 373 -22.43 -28.46 4.10
N LEU A 374 -21.28 -29.13 4.28
CA LEU A 374 -20.29 -29.29 3.21
C LEU A 374 -20.80 -30.19 2.07
N GLY A 375 -21.84 -31.00 2.29
CA GLY A 375 -22.54 -31.73 1.24
C GLY A 375 -23.20 -30.80 0.22
N LEU A 376 -23.64 -29.60 0.62
CA LEU A 376 -24.16 -28.57 -0.31
C LEU A 376 -23.06 -28.04 -1.22
N VAL A 377 -21.84 -27.89 -0.69
CA VAL A 377 -20.66 -27.50 -1.50
C VAL A 377 -20.40 -28.57 -2.55
N ALA A 378 -20.41 -29.84 -2.16
CA ALA A 378 -20.26 -30.96 -3.10
C ALA A 378 -21.41 -31.07 -4.11
N ALA A 379 -22.60 -30.59 -3.77
CA ALA A 379 -23.77 -30.54 -4.64
C ALA A 379 -23.79 -29.31 -5.57
N GLY A 380 -22.69 -28.56 -5.67
CA GLY A 380 -22.59 -27.39 -6.54
C GLY A 380 -23.18 -26.10 -5.96
N GLN A 381 -23.43 -26.05 -4.64
CA GLN A 381 -23.93 -24.86 -3.93
C GLN A 381 -22.93 -24.39 -2.86
N PRO A 382 -21.74 -23.91 -3.25
CA PRO A 382 -20.65 -23.57 -2.32
C PRO A 382 -21.03 -22.46 -1.34
N ALA A 383 -21.63 -21.36 -1.80
CA ALA A 383 -22.00 -20.23 -0.94
C ALA A 383 -22.97 -20.66 0.18
N LEU A 384 -24.03 -21.38 -0.19
CA LEU A 384 -25.02 -21.92 0.75
C LEU A 384 -24.38 -22.90 1.75
N GLY A 385 -23.52 -23.79 1.28
CA GLY A 385 -22.80 -24.73 2.13
C GLY A 385 -21.91 -24.03 3.17
N PHE A 386 -21.18 -22.99 2.77
CA PHE A 386 -20.32 -22.23 3.68
C PHE A 386 -21.11 -21.37 4.67
N LEU A 387 -22.19 -20.71 4.22
CA LEU A 387 -23.06 -19.95 5.13
C LEU A 387 -23.74 -20.86 6.15
N ALA A 388 -24.24 -22.02 5.71
CA ALA A 388 -24.82 -23.00 6.61
C ALA A 388 -23.77 -23.55 7.60
N PHE A 389 -22.55 -23.81 7.15
CA PHE A 389 -21.44 -24.21 8.01
C PHE A 389 -21.16 -23.15 9.09
N LEU A 390 -21.00 -21.88 8.70
CA LEU A 390 -20.78 -20.77 9.64
C LEU A 390 -21.95 -20.61 10.61
N GLY A 391 -23.19 -20.78 10.14
CA GLY A 391 -24.40 -20.79 10.97
C GLY A 391 -24.36 -21.89 12.03
N VAL A 392 -23.94 -23.11 11.67
CA VAL A 392 -23.77 -24.22 12.63
C VAL A 392 -22.69 -23.90 13.67
N MET A 393 -21.57 -23.29 13.25
CA MET A 393 -20.49 -22.89 14.16
C MET A 393 -20.90 -21.76 15.11
N ALA A 394 -21.64 -20.77 14.61
CA ALA A 394 -22.23 -19.72 15.44
C ALA A 394 -23.22 -20.29 16.45
N ALA A 395 -24.09 -21.22 16.04
CA ALA A 395 -25.02 -21.90 16.94
C ALA A 395 -24.30 -22.71 18.03
N ALA A 396 -23.17 -23.36 17.69
CA ALA A 396 -22.33 -24.05 18.66
C ALA A 396 -21.74 -23.08 19.71
N ALA A 397 -21.19 -21.93 19.27
CA ALA A 397 -20.67 -20.91 20.18
C ALA A 397 -21.76 -20.30 21.08
N ILE A 398 -22.94 -19.98 20.53
CA ILE A 398 -24.07 -19.44 21.30
C ILE A 398 -24.54 -20.46 22.35
N ARG A 399 -24.62 -21.75 21.99
CA ARG A 399 -24.96 -22.82 22.94
C ARG A 399 -23.92 -22.91 24.07
N ALA A 400 -22.63 -22.94 23.72
CA ALA A 400 -21.55 -23.00 24.71
C ALA A 400 -21.61 -21.81 25.66
N PHE A 401 -21.74 -20.58 25.11
CA PHE A 401 -21.88 -19.35 25.89
C PHE A 401 -23.05 -19.44 26.88
N ARG A 402 -24.23 -19.87 26.43
CA ARG A 402 -25.45 -19.92 27.28
C ARG A 402 -25.41 -21.03 28.33
N LYS A 403 -24.83 -22.19 28.03
CA LYS A 403 -24.94 -23.38 28.88
C LYS A 403 -23.72 -23.68 29.74
N GLU A 404 -22.53 -23.39 29.22
CA GLU A 404 -21.27 -23.92 29.75
C GLU A 404 -20.41 -22.83 30.40
N PHE A 405 -20.51 -21.59 29.91
CA PHE A 405 -19.80 -20.44 30.46
C PHE A 405 -20.68 -19.59 31.39
N LYS A 406 -21.26 -20.21 32.42
CA LYS A 406 -22.04 -19.48 33.42
C LYS A 406 -21.11 -18.61 34.28
N SER A 407 -21.38 -17.31 34.30
CA SER A 407 -20.74 -16.35 35.20
C SER A 407 -21.55 -16.23 36.47
N ASP A 408 -20.90 -16.22 37.64
CA ASP A 408 -21.53 -15.67 38.83
C ASP A 408 -21.76 -14.16 38.59
N GLU A 409 -22.93 -13.65 38.98
CA GLU A 409 -23.30 -12.24 38.90
C GLU A 409 -22.56 -11.44 39.99
N GLU A 410 -21.25 -11.21 39.81
CA GLU A 410 -20.60 -10.08 40.48
C GLU A 410 -20.52 -8.94 39.47
N GLU A 411 -21.36 -7.92 39.64
CA GLU A 411 -21.27 -6.70 38.86
C GLU A 411 -19.95 -5.98 39.19
N ASP A 412 -19.21 -5.64 38.13
CA ASP A 412 -17.99 -4.87 38.27
C ASP A 412 -18.33 -3.47 38.77
N ALA A 413 -17.61 -2.98 39.78
CA ALA A 413 -17.77 -1.59 40.19
C ALA A 413 -17.46 -0.68 39.00
N LEU A 414 -18.38 0.24 38.69
CA LEU A 414 -18.25 1.20 37.58
C LEU A 414 -16.90 1.94 37.59
N TRP A 415 -16.35 2.22 38.77
CA TRP A 415 -15.06 2.90 38.95
C TRP A 415 -13.89 1.94 39.21
N SER A 416 -13.91 0.79 38.55
CA SER A 416 -12.83 -0.20 38.54
C SER A 416 -12.07 -0.17 37.22
N ARG A 417 -10.78 -0.53 37.25
CA ARG A 417 -9.97 -0.63 36.04
C ARG A 417 -10.47 -1.74 35.10
N GLU A 418 -10.95 -2.83 35.68
CA GLU A 418 -11.47 -4.00 34.98
C GLU A 418 -12.67 -3.66 34.12
N PHE A 419 -13.64 -2.92 34.68
CA PHE A 419 -14.85 -2.51 33.96
C PHE A 419 -14.50 -1.69 32.70
N TRP A 420 -13.68 -0.64 32.84
CA TRP A 420 -13.34 0.20 31.69
C TRP A 420 -12.40 -0.46 30.69
N MET A 421 -11.54 -1.38 31.15
CA MET A 421 -10.77 -2.24 30.24
C MET A 421 -11.69 -3.19 29.44
N PHE A 422 -12.75 -3.71 30.05
CA PHE A 422 -13.77 -4.52 29.37
C PHE A 422 -14.53 -3.69 28.34
N VAL A 423 -15.00 -2.50 28.70
CA VAL A 423 -15.68 -1.57 27.77
C VAL A 423 -14.76 -1.20 26.60
N GLY A 424 -13.49 -0.87 26.86
CA GLY A 424 -12.51 -0.60 25.80
C GLY A 424 -12.27 -1.80 24.88
N SER A 425 -12.24 -3.02 25.45
CA SER A 425 -12.12 -4.25 24.67
C SER A 425 -13.35 -4.48 23.78
N LEU A 426 -14.56 -4.15 24.25
CA LEU A 426 -15.78 -4.22 23.45
C LEU A 426 -15.76 -3.22 22.29
N LEU A 427 -15.34 -1.97 22.54
CA LEU A 427 -15.22 -0.95 21.49
C LEU A 427 -14.22 -1.36 20.39
N LEU A 428 -13.09 -1.96 20.76
CA LEU A 428 -12.13 -2.52 19.80
C LEU A 428 -12.76 -3.63 18.94
N VAL A 429 -13.55 -4.52 19.54
CA VAL A 429 -14.25 -5.59 18.80
C VAL A 429 -15.29 -5.00 17.85
N LEU A 430 -16.04 -3.98 18.27
CA LEU A 430 -16.99 -3.27 17.40
C LEU A 430 -16.29 -2.62 16.21
N GLY A 431 -15.15 -1.95 16.45
CA GLY A 431 -14.32 -1.38 15.38
C GLY A 431 -13.83 -2.45 14.40
N ALA A 432 -13.36 -3.59 14.91
CA ALA A 432 -12.90 -4.72 14.12
C ALA A 432 -14.03 -5.36 13.27
N VAL A 433 -15.25 -5.45 13.80
CA VAL A 433 -16.43 -5.94 13.05
C VAL A 433 -16.75 -5.00 11.89
N HIS A 434 -16.74 -3.68 12.12
CA HIS A 434 -16.99 -2.71 11.07
C HIS A 434 -15.92 -2.75 9.96
N ILE A 435 -14.63 -2.80 10.32
CA ILE A 435 -13.54 -2.88 9.33
C ILE A 435 -13.64 -4.18 8.51
N THR A 436 -13.89 -5.31 9.18
CA THR A 436 -14.13 -6.60 8.49
C THR A 436 -15.28 -6.46 7.51
N TRP A 437 -16.41 -5.89 7.93
CA TRP A 437 -17.58 -5.71 7.05
C TRP A 437 -17.22 -4.94 5.78
N GLN A 438 -16.58 -3.78 5.90
CA GLN A 438 -16.21 -2.93 4.78
C GLN A 438 -15.18 -3.60 3.85
N THR A 439 -14.21 -4.30 4.41
CA THR A 439 -13.13 -4.96 3.64
C THR A 439 -13.65 -6.22 2.92
N SER A 440 -14.67 -6.86 3.47
CA SER A 440 -15.26 -8.09 2.95
C SER A 440 -16.40 -7.88 1.95
N VAL A 441 -16.72 -6.63 1.58
CA VAL A 441 -17.81 -6.32 0.63
C VAL A 441 -17.72 -7.12 -0.68
N PRO A 442 -16.55 -7.24 -1.35
CA PRO A 442 -16.43 -8.08 -2.56
C PRO A 442 -16.76 -9.55 -2.30
N VAL A 443 -16.35 -10.07 -1.15
CA VAL A 443 -16.66 -11.44 -0.73
C VAL A 443 -18.16 -11.61 -0.47
N PHE A 444 -18.82 -10.62 0.14
CA PHE A 444 -20.27 -10.65 0.39
C PHE A 444 -21.07 -10.65 -0.91
N ASN A 445 -20.65 -9.88 -1.91
CA ASN A 445 -21.28 -9.89 -3.24
C ASN A 445 -21.29 -11.31 -3.84
N HIS A 446 -20.16 -12.01 -3.81
CA HIS A 446 -20.09 -13.41 -4.22
C HIS A 446 -20.99 -14.35 -3.40
N PHE A 447 -21.16 -14.11 -2.08
CA PHE A 447 -22.04 -14.92 -1.24
C PHE A 447 -23.53 -14.64 -1.47
N LEU A 448 -23.90 -13.44 -1.92
CA LEU A 448 -25.29 -13.05 -2.18
C LEU A 448 -25.79 -13.58 -3.52
N GLU A 449 -24.91 -13.79 -4.50
CA GLU A 449 -25.24 -14.25 -5.87
C GLU A 449 -26.29 -15.39 -5.91
N PRO A 450 -26.17 -16.47 -5.12
CA PRO A 450 -27.12 -17.58 -5.19
C PRO A 450 -28.49 -17.28 -4.57
N PHE A 451 -28.62 -16.18 -3.82
CA PHE A 451 -29.86 -15.74 -3.22
C PHE A 451 -30.60 -14.69 -4.07
N SER A 452 -30.01 -14.21 -5.17
CA SER A 452 -30.65 -13.24 -6.09
C SER A 452 -32.12 -13.57 -6.37
N PRO A 453 -32.48 -14.80 -6.77
CA PRO A 453 -33.87 -15.11 -7.14
C PRO A 453 -34.82 -15.00 -5.94
N LEU A 454 -34.35 -15.37 -4.75
CA LEU A 454 -35.11 -15.28 -3.51
C LEU A 454 -35.27 -13.81 -3.07
N LEU A 455 -34.20 -13.02 -3.17
CA LEU A 455 -34.16 -11.62 -2.79
C LEU A 455 -35.03 -10.77 -3.72
N SER A 456 -34.95 -10.96 -5.03
CA SER A 456 -35.83 -10.30 -6.01
C SER A 456 -37.29 -10.72 -5.85
N TRP A 457 -37.55 -12.00 -5.55
CA TRP A 457 -38.91 -12.44 -5.23
C TRP A 457 -39.43 -11.76 -3.96
N ALA A 458 -38.61 -11.68 -2.91
CA ALA A 458 -38.96 -11.06 -1.65
C ALA A 458 -39.16 -9.54 -1.80
N GLU A 459 -38.36 -8.85 -2.60
CA GLU A 459 -38.59 -7.47 -3.00
C GLU A 459 -39.96 -7.31 -3.66
N GLY A 460 -40.27 -8.16 -4.65
CA GLY A 460 -41.55 -8.13 -5.36
C GLY A 460 -42.77 -8.33 -4.45
N VAL A 461 -42.61 -9.07 -3.35
CA VAL A 461 -43.69 -9.32 -2.37
C VAL A 461 -43.75 -8.26 -1.27
N THR A 462 -42.61 -7.74 -0.81
CA THR A 462 -42.54 -6.81 0.33
C THR A 462 -42.49 -5.33 -0.07
N GLY A 463 -42.09 -5.03 -1.31
CA GLY A 463 -41.82 -3.68 -1.80
C GLY A 463 -40.57 -3.04 -1.19
N TRP A 464 -39.70 -3.80 -0.52
CA TRP A 464 -38.50 -3.27 0.13
C TRP A 464 -37.34 -3.20 -0.87
N SER A 465 -37.04 -2.01 -1.38
CA SER A 465 -35.98 -1.77 -2.38
C SER A 465 -34.61 -2.29 -1.95
N VAL A 466 -34.31 -2.31 -0.65
CA VAL A 466 -33.06 -2.85 -0.10
C VAL A 466 -32.86 -4.32 -0.47
N LEU A 467 -33.94 -5.10 -0.62
CA LEU A 467 -33.84 -6.50 -1.05
C LEU A 467 -33.47 -6.60 -2.53
N GLY A 468 -33.93 -5.65 -3.36
CA GLY A 468 -33.53 -5.52 -4.75
C GLY A 468 -32.06 -5.14 -4.90
N ASP A 469 -31.61 -4.18 -4.10
CA ASP A 469 -30.20 -3.76 -4.05
C ASP A 469 -29.29 -4.95 -3.67
N LEU A 470 -29.68 -5.74 -2.67
CA LEU A 470 -28.96 -6.96 -2.28
C LEU A 470 -28.99 -8.04 -3.37
N ALA A 471 -30.08 -8.13 -4.15
CA ALA A 471 -30.23 -9.07 -5.25
C ALA A 471 -29.37 -8.71 -6.48
N GLN A 472 -28.82 -7.50 -6.55
CA GLN A 472 -27.92 -7.10 -7.64
C GLN A 472 -26.46 -7.52 -7.37
N HIS A 473 -26.12 -7.86 -6.12
CA HIS A 473 -24.77 -8.26 -5.70
C HIS A 473 -23.70 -7.23 -6.07
N ASP A 474 -24.10 -5.97 -6.15
CA ASP A 474 -23.23 -4.84 -6.46
C ASP A 474 -23.20 -3.89 -5.27
N LEU A 475 -23.00 -4.47 -4.07
CA LEU A 475 -22.67 -3.63 -2.92
C LEU A 475 -21.30 -3.04 -3.23
N ALA A 476 -21.27 -1.77 -3.60
CA ALA A 476 -20.03 -1.02 -3.68
C ALA A 476 -19.64 -0.59 -2.25
N PRO A 477 -18.35 -0.68 -1.86
CA PRO A 477 -17.85 0.20 -0.82
C PRO A 477 -18.25 1.63 -1.20
N GLY A 478 -18.74 2.44 -0.25
CA GLY A 478 -19.21 3.79 -0.57
C GLY A 478 -18.19 4.55 -1.42
N THR A 479 -18.64 5.32 -2.41
CA THR A 479 -17.78 6.05 -3.37
C THR A 479 -16.75 6.95 -2.68
N ASP A 480 -17.02 7.33 -1.43
CA ASP A 480 -16.09 7.97 -0.50
C ASP A 480 -15.81 7.02 0.69
N LEU A 481 -14.78 6.17 0.51
CA LEU A 481 -14.28 5.26 1.53
C LEU A 481 -13.87 6.03 2.80
N ASP A 482 -13.24 7.20 2.65
CA ASP A 482 -12.79 8.03 3.75
C ASP A 482 -13.97 8.45 4.65
N ARG A 483 -15.05 8.97 4.04
CA ARG A 483 -16.27 9.31 4.76
C ARG A 483 -16.93 8.11 5.44
N THR A 484 -16.96 6.96 4.76
CA THR A 484 -17.59 5.74 5.29
C THR A 484 -16.90 5.24 6.57
N TYR A 485 -15.56 5.20 6.57
CA TYR A 485 -14.81 4.86 7.78
C TYR A 485 -14.94 5.92 8.86
N HIS A 486 -14.94 7.21 8.49
CA HIS A 486 -15.03 8.32 9.45
C HIS A 486 -16.29 8.32 10.31
N LEU A 487 -17.45 7.99 9.73
CA LEU A 487 -18.71 8.02 10.45
C LEU A 487 -18.75 7.06 11.64
N VAL A 488 -18.06 5.92 11.57
CA VAL A 488 -18.10 4.88 12.60
C VAL A 488 -16.79 4.78 13.39
N GLN A 489 -15.64 4.78 12.72
CA GLN A 489 -14.35 4.55 13.37
C GLN A 489 -13.91 5.74 14.22
N VAL A 490 -14.18 6.98 13.80
CA VAL A 490 -13.74 8.17 14.56
C VAL A 490 -14.43 8.27 15.92
N PRO A 491 -15.78 8.16 16.03
CA PRO A 491 -16.43 8.13 17.34
C PRO A 491 -15.95 6.99 18.24
N LEU A 492 -15.76 5.78 17.69
CA LEU A 492 -15.23 4.64 18.44
C LEU A 492 -13.80 4.91 18.94
N ALA A 493 -12.95 5.47 18.08
CA ALA A 493 -11.58 5.83 18.43
C ALA A 493 -11.54 6.90 19.53
N VAL A 494 -12.37 7.96 19.44
CA VAL A 494 -12.50 8.98 20.50
C VAL A 494 -12.76 8.32 21.84
N LEU A 495 -13.76 7.43 21.91
CA LEU A 495 -14.10 6.71 23.14
C LEU A 495 -12.93 5.85 23.64
N ILE A 496 -12.27 5.10 22.75
CA ILE A 496 -11.11 4.27 23.10
C ILE A 496 -9.97 5.12 23.69
N PHE A 497 -9.63 6.25 23.07
CA PHE A 497 -8.55 7.13 23.54
C PHE A 497 -8.89 7.79 24.88
N LEU A 498 -10.13 8.24 25.09
CA LEU A 498 -10.58 8.75 26.39
C LEU A 498 -10.48 7.66 27.48
N LEU A 499 -10.89 6.43 27.18
CA LEU A 499 -10.76 5.31 28.11
C LEU A 499 -9.30 4.92 28.36
N MET A 500 -8.43 5.00 27.35
CA MET A 500 -7.00 4.73 27.48
C MET A 500 -6.31 5.74 28.40
N GLY A 501 -6.73 7.01 28.36
CA GLY A 501 -6.28 8.05 29.29
C GLY A 501 -6.82 7.86 30.72
N LEU A 502 -8.09 7.47 30.87
CA LEU A 502 -8.75 7.28 32.18
C LEU A 502 -8.32 5.99 32.90
N ALA A 503 -8.37 4.85 32.21
CA ALA A 503 -8.24 3.52 32.81
C ALA A 503 -6.88 3.28 33.45
N GLN A 504 -5.84 3.99 33.00
CA GLN A 504 -4.50 3.88 33.57
C GLN A 504 -4.43 4.32 35.05
N TRP A 505 -5.25 5.31 35.42
CA TRP A 505 -5.31 5.86 36.78
C TRP A 505 -6.22 5.09 37.72
N LEU A 506 -7.09 4.23 37.18
CA LEU A 506 -7.97 3.38 37.96
C LEU A 506 -7.20 2.23 38.62
N LYS A 507 -7.65 1.86 39.81
CA LYS A 507 -7.20 0.67 40.53
C LYS A 507 -8.09 -0.52 40.18
N TYR A 508 -7.52 -1.71 40.29
CA TYR A 508 -8.31 -2.94 40.26
C TYR A 508 -9.34 -2.93 41.40
N LYS A 509 -10.54 -3.46 41.13
CA LYS A 509 -11.73 -3.55 42.01
C LYS A 509 -12.45 -2.24 42.29
N LYS A 510 -11.78 -1.24 42.88
CA LYS A 510 -12.43 0.04 43.24
C LYS A 510 -11.43 1.18 43.27
N SER A 511 -11.83 2.31 42.70
CA SER A 511 -11.11 3.58 42.72
C SER A 511 -11.94 4.66 43.40
N ASP A 512 -11.28 5.66 43.97
CA ASP A 512 -11.93 6.90 44.38
C ASP A 512 -11.91 7.88 43.21
N ILE A 513 -13.09 8.19 42.67
CA ILE A 513 -13.23 9.05 41.51
C ILE A 513 -12.74 10.47 41.76
N ARG A 514 -12.83 11.00 42.99
CA ARG A 514 -12.35 12.36 43.29
C ARG A 514 -10.83 12.43 43.17
N VAL A 515 -10.13 11.38 43.63
CA VAL A 515 -8.68 11.27 43.48
C VAL A 515 -8.28 11.09 42.02
N VAL A 516 -9.01 10.25 41.27
CA VAL A 516 -8.73 10.02 39.84
C VAL A 516 -8.95 11.29 39.03
N ALA A 517 -10.08 11.98 39.25
CA ALA A 517 -10.39 13.25 38.60
C ALA A 517 -9.29 14.29 38.85
N GLY A 518 -8.85 14.45 40.10
CA GLY A 518 -7.75 15.37 40.44
C GLY A 518 -6.44 15.07 39.69
N LYS A 519 -6.16 13.80 39.39
CA LYS A 519 -4.98 13.41 38.59
C LYS A 519 -5.14 13.70 37.11
N LEU A 520 -6.36 13.61 36.59
CA LEU A 520 -6.66 13.85 35.18
C LEU A 520 -6.69 15.34 34.82
N VAL A 521 -6.93 16.24 35.77
CA VAL A 521 -7.02 17.70 35.53
C VAL A 521 -5.87 18.22 34.68
N ARG A 522 -4.62 17.85 35.00
CA ARG A 522 -3.44 18.35 34.25
C ARG A 522 -3.43 17.87 32.81
N ALA A 523 -3.74 16.60 32.57
CA ALA A 523 -3.82 16.04 31.22
C ALA A 523 -4.99 16.63 30.42
N THR A 524 -6.16 16.82 31.05
CA THR A 524 -7.32 17.44 30.42
C THR A 524 -7.04 18.90 30.05
N LEU A 525 -6.53 19.71 30.97
CA LEU A 525 -6.19 21.11 30.69
C LEU A 525 -5.13 21.22 29.59
N GLY A 526 -4.09 20.38 29.65
CA GLY A 526 -3.07 20.32 28.59
C GLY A 526 -3.67 19.97 27.23
N ALA A 527 -4.56 18.97 27.17
CA ALA A 527 -5.22 18.58 25.94
C ALA A 527 -6.15 19.69 25.41
N VAL A 528 -6.92 20.36 26.26
CA VAL A 528 -7.77 21.50 25.86
C VAL A 528 -6.93 22.64 25.29
N VAL A 529 -5.84 23.01 25.97
CA VAL A 529 -4.96 24.10 25.52
C VAL A 529 -4.29 23.75 24.20
N LEU A 530 -3.76 22.54 24.05
CA LEU A 530 -3.11 22.10 22.81
C LEU A 530 -4.10 21.97 21.65
N THR A 531 -5.28 21.38 21.87
CA THR A 531 -6.34 21.35 20.85
C THR A 531 -6.80 22.75 20.48
N GLY A 532 -6.98 23.65 21.45
CA GLY A 532 -7.33 25.04 21.20
C GLY A 532 -6.25 25.77 20.39
N ALA A 533 -4.97 25.53 20.69
CA ALA A 533 -3.86 26.05 19.88
C ALA A 533 -3.88 25.50 18.45
N LEU A 534 -4.16 24.21 18.26
CA LEU A 534 -4.29 23.63 16.92
C LEU A 534 -5.43 24.26 16.13
N LEU A 535 -6.58 24.53 16.74
CA LEU A 535 -7.72 25.22 16.10
C LEU A 535 -7.43 26.68 15.74
N VAL A 536 -6.38 27.29 16.31
CA VAL A 536 -5.92 28.64 15.95
C VAL A 536 -4.84 28.59 14.87
N LEU A 537 -4.02 27.52 14.87
CA LEU A 537 -2.90 27.37 13.94
C LEU A 537 -3.29 26.74 12.59
N TYR A 538 -4.40 26.01 12.55
CA TYR A 538 -4.85 25.23 11.41
C TYR A 538 -6.34 25.49 11.14
N ASP A 539 -6.68 25.58 9.86
CA ASP A 539 -8.06 25.78 9.43
C ASP A 539 -8.76 24.44 9.34
N PHE A 540 -9.69 24.20 10.27
CA PHE A 540 -10.56 23.03 10.28
C PHE A 540 -11.94 23.39 9.78
N GLU A 541 -12.47 22.62 8.84
CA GLU A 541 -13.83 22.81 8.37
C GLU A 541 -14.86 22.26 9.36
N SER A 542 -16.12 22.72 9.24
CA SER A 542 -17.21 22.29 10.14
C SER A 542 -17.47 20.77 10.06
N HIS A 543 -17.25 20.16 8.91
CA HIS A 543 -17.41 18.72 8.71
C HIS A 543 -16.29 17.91 9.39
N GLU A 544 -15.20 18.54 9.83
CA GLU A 544 -14.05 17.90 10.49
C GLU A 544 -14.14 17.89 12.03
N ILE A 545 -15.24 18.36 12.62
CA ILE A 545 -15.46 18.34 14.08
C ILE A 545 -15.16 16.96 14.72
N PRO A 546 -15.55 15.80 14.11
CA PRO A 546 -15.17 14.50 14.65
C PRO A 546 -13.65 14.27 14.73
N ARG A 547 -12.88 14.78 13.76
CA ARG A 547 -11.40 14.71 13.75
C ARG A 547 -10.82 15.58 14.86
N VAL A 548 -11.37 16.77 15.10
CA VAL A 548 -10.98 17.64 16.23
C VAL A 548 -11.22 16.94 17.57
N ALA A 549 -12.37 16.28 17.75
CA ALA A 549 -12.65 15.50 18.95
C ALA A 549 -11.64 14.35 19.13
N LEU A 550 -11.21 13.71 18.03
CA LEU A 550 -10.18 12.68 18.06
C LEU A 550 -8.79 13.24 18.38
N LEU A 551 -8.42 14.42 17.87
CA LEU A 551 -7.19 15.14 18.24
C LEU A 551 -7.17 15.44 19.74
N PHE A 552 -8.28 15.92 20.31
CA PHE A 552 -8.40 16.10 21.75
C PHE A 552 -8.23 14.78 22.51
N ALA A 553 -8.94 13.71 22.10
CA ALA A 553 -8.91 12.44 22.80
C ALA A 553 -7.51 11.79 22.78
N THR A 554 -6.82 11.85 21.63
CA THR A 554 -5.45 11.34 21.48
C THR A 554 -4.46 12.16 22.32
N LEU A 555 -4.52 13.49 22.29
CA LEU A 555 -3.69 14.35 23.16
C LEU A 555 -3.95 14.08 24.65
N PHE A 556 -5.21 13.96 25.05
CA PHE A 556 -5.57 13.61 26.42
C PHE A 556 -4.99 12.25 26.82
N ALA A 557 -5.10 11.23 25.96
CA ALA A 557 -4.57 9.91 26.23
C ALA A 557 -3.04 9.91 26.35
N ALA A 558 -2.35 10.61 25.45
CA ALA A 558 -0.90 10.77 25.46
C ALA A 558 -0.43 11.48 26.74
N LEU A 559 -1.00 12.65 27.05
CA LEU A 559 -0.64 13.44 28.22
C LEU A 559 -0.95 12.70 29.53
N SER A 560 -2.10 12.02 29.62
CA SER A 560 -2.48 11.26 30.81
C SER A 560 -1.52 10.10 31.09
N ASN A 561 -1.13 9.35 30.05
CA ASN A 561 -0.19 8.24 30.20
C ASN A 561 1.26 8.73 30.42
N ALA A 562 1.65 9.86 29.82
CA ALA A 562 2.93 10.50 30.08
C ALA A 562 3.02 11.01 31.54
N ASP A 563 1.97 11.63 32.07
CA ASP A 563 1.90 12.05 33.47
C ASP A 563 1.92 10.84 34.41
N TYR A 564 1.26 9.74 34.03
CA TYR A 564 1.35 8.48 34.76
C TYR A 564 2.79 7.97 34.84
N ILE A 565 3.53 8.00 33.72
CA ILE A 565 4.95 7.66 33.70
C ILE A 565 5.73 8.58 34.63
N ALA A 566 5.59 9.91 34.50
CA ALA A 566 6.33 10.88 35.29
C ALA A 566 6.14 10.68 36.81
N GLN A 567 4.92 10.39 37.25
CA GLN A 567 4.62 10.17 38.68
C GLN A 567 5.04 8.78 39.19
N MET A 568 4.99 7.76 38.34
CA MET A 568 5.21 6.36 38.75
C MET A 568 6.65 5.88 38.49
N TRP A 569 7.41 6.58 37.65
CA TRP A 569 8.78 6.23 37.27
C TRP A 569 9.76 6.54 38.40
N LYS A 570 9.81 5.63 39.38
CA LYS A 570 10.80 5.64 40.47
C LYS A 570 12.10 4.93 40.07
N GLY A 571 12.61 5.19 38.86
CA GLY A 571 13.79 4.51 38.29
C GLY A 571 13.58 3.04 37.88
N LYS A 572 12.33 2.56 37.87
CA LYS A 572 11.99 1.18 37.49
C LYS A 572 11.42 1.12 36.08
N LEU A 573 12.23 0.67 35.12
CA LEU A 573 11.79 0.47 33.73
C LEU A 573 10.59 -0.49 33.60
N ASP A 574 10.45 -1.41 34.56
CA ASP A 574 9.36 -2.39 34.59
C ASP A 574 7.97 -1.74 34.79
N THR A 575 7.84 -0.45 35.16
CA THR A 575 6.52 0.23 35.29
C THR A 575 6.12 1.03 34.05
N MET A 576 7.00 1.16 33.05
CA MET A 576 6.80 2.07 31.92
C MET A 576 6.17 1.42 30.68
N GLY A 577 6.23 0.09 30.53
CA GLY A 577 5.90 -0.56 29.24
C GLY A 577 4.49 -0.26 28.71
N SER A 578 3.46 -0.52 29.53
CA SER A 578 2.06 -0.26 29.13
C SER A 578 1.76 1.21 28.86
N PRO A 579 2.04 2.17 29.77
CA PRO A 579 1.73 3.57 29.50
C PRO A 579 2.56 4.13 28.34
N LEU A 580 3.80 3.66 28.12
CA LEU A 580 4.60 4.10 26.97
C LEU A 580 4.00 3.61 25.64
N ALA A 581 3.50 2.37 25.60
CA ALA A 581 2.82 1.85 24.42
C ALA A 581 1.55 2.67 24.10
N HIS A 582 0.80 3.07 25.11
CA HIS A 582 -0.38 3.92 24.97
C HIS A 582 -0.05 5.34 24.49
N VAL A 583 1.04 5.96 25.01
CA VAL A 583 1.54 7.24 24.49
C VAL A 583 1.87 7.12 23.02
N GLY A 584 2.60 6.07 22.65
CA GLY A 584 2.96 5.81 21.26
C GLY A 584 1.74 5.69 20.36
N PHE A 585 0.78 4.84 20.72
CA PHE A 585 -0.45 4.65 19.94
C PHE A 585 -1.28 5.94 19.80
N ALA A 586 -1.36 6.75 20.85
CA ALA A 586 -2.01 8.06 20.81
C ALA A 586 -1.31 9.02 19.85
N LEU A 587 0.02 9.08 19.86
CA LEU A 587 0.79 9.94 18.96
C LEU A 587 0.74 9.46 17.50
N THR A 588 0.68 8.15 17.26
CA THR A 588 0.50 7.58 15.92
C THR A 588 -0.80 8.10 15.30
N ILE A 589 -1.94 7.96 15.99
CA ILE A 589 -3.23 8.45 15.48
C ILE A 589 -3.27 9.98 15.44
N PHE A 590 -2.73 10.67 16.44
CA PHE A 590 -2.65 12.13 16.44
C PHE A 590 -1.92 12.65 15.19
N GLY A 591 -0.71 12.14 14.93
CA GLY A 591 0.11 12.52 13.78
C GLY A 591 -0.54 12.20 12.45
N ALA A 592 -1.19 11.02 12.34
CA ALA A 592 -1.93 10.63 11.15
C ALA A 592 -3.08 11.61 10.86
N VAL A 593 -3.93 11.88 11.85
CA VAL A 593 -5.10 12.76 11.70
C VAL A 593 -4.69 14.17 11.28
N ILE A 594 -3.76 14.80 12.02
CA ILE A 594 -3.36 16.18 11.73
C ILE A 594 -2.67 16.28 10.36
N SER A 595 -1.82 15.30 10.02
CA SER A 595 -1.07 15.33 8.78
C SER A 595 -1.95 15.09 7.55
N THR A 596 -3.00 14.26 7.66
CA THR A 596 -3.90 14.01 6.54
C THR A 596 -4.97 15.08 6.40
N ALA A 597 -5.45 15.64 7.52
CA ALA A 597 -6.47 16.69 7.50
C ALA A 597 -5.92 18.01 6.94
N GLN A 598 -4.64 18.28 7.20
CA GLN A 598 -4.00 19.55 6.82
C GLN A 598 -2.98 19.37 5.69
N LYS A 599 -3.06 18.26 4.93
CA LYS A 599 -2.18 18.06 3.77
C LYS A 599 -2.45 19.13 2.72
N ASP A 600 -1.41 19.64 2.09
CA ASP A 600 -1.50 20.73 1.12
C ASP A 600 -0.87 20.30 -0.21
N VAL A 601 -1.66 20.29 -1.29
CA VAL A 601 -1.17 19.99 -2.64
C VAL A 601 -0.71 21.30 -3.26
N ILE A 602 0.62 21.45 -3.38
CA ILE A 602 1.23 22.70 -3.82
C ILE A 602 1.45 22.77 -5.34
N SER A 603 1.34 21.63 -6.04
CA SER A 603 1.40 21.53 -7.49
C SER A 603 0.04 21.86 -8.10
N GLN A 604 0.02 22.88 -8.96
CA GLN A 604 -1.17 23.30 -9.70
C GLN A 604 -0.76 23.70 -11.11
N ASN A 605 -1.34 23.06 -12.11
CA ASN A 605 -1.11 23.43 -13.50
C ASN A 605 -1.91 24.68 -13.87
N ARG A 606 -1.21 25.65 -14.46
CA ARG A 606 -1.81 26.89 -14.97
C ARG A 606 -1.54 27.07 -16.48
N ILE A 607 -0.98 26.05 -17.13
CA ILE A 607 -0.51 26.11 -18.52
C ILE A 607 -1.16 24.97 -19.30
N GLY A 608 -2.09 25.32 -20.18
CA GLY A 608 -2.86 24.33 -20.95
C GLY A 608 -3.74 23.43 -20.07
N ASP A 609 -4.44 22.50 -20.71
CA ASP A 609 -5.23 21.48 -20.02
C ASP A 609 -4.53 20.12 -20.15
N ILE A 610 -3.90 19.65 -19.07
CA ILE A 610 -3.18 18.37 -19.06
C ILE A 610 -4.10 17.15 -19.07
N SER A 611 -5.40 17.31 -18.80
CA SER A 611 -6.35 16.19 -18.87
C SER A 611 -6.50 15.66 -20.31
N THR A 612 -6.14 16.47 -21.30
CA THR A 612 -6.07 16.07 -22.71
C THR A 612 -4.93 15.09 -23.01
N LEU A 613 -3.91 15.02 -22.15
CA LEU A 613 -2.79 14.08 -22.28
C LEU A 613 -3.14 12.69 -21.71
N ASN A 614 -3.88 12.68 -20.59
CA ASN A 614 -4.35 11.48 -19.91
C ASN A 614 -5.50 11.88 -18.96
N GLU A 615 -6.62 11.16 -19.00
CA GLU A 615 -7.82 11.40 -18.19
C GLU A 615 -7.55 11.32 -16.67
N GLU A 616 -6.48 10.64 -16.24
CA GLU A 616 -6.08 10.55 -14.83
C GLU A 616 -5.39 11.81 -14.29
N LEU A 617 -4.95 12.72 -15.17
CA LEU A 617 -4.23 13.94 -14.78
C LEU A 617 -5.21 15.06 -14.42
N ASN A 618 -4.89 15.81 -13.37
CA ASN A 618 -5.75 16.86 -12.85
C ASN A 618 -4.99 18.19 -12.72
N ASN A 619 -5.42 19.22 -13.44
CA ASN A 619 -4.80 20.56 -13.40
C ASN A 619 -4.78 21.18 -12.00
N ALA A 620 -5.71 20.80 -11.11
CA ALA A 620 -5.76 21.33 -9.75
C ALA A 620 -4.71 20.72 -8.81
N THR A 621 -4.14 19.56 -9.16
CA THR A 621 -3.22 18.83 -8.27
C THR A 621 -1.90 18.47 -8.91
N ASP A 622 -1.81 18.50 -10.23
CA ASP A 622 -0.63 18.07 -10.98
C ASP A 622 -0.09 19.25 -11.77
N LEU A 623 1.23 19.27 -11.98
CA LEU A 623 1.97 20.36 -12.63
C LEU A 623 2.76 19.81 -13.81
N LEU A 624 2.56 20.39 -15.00
CA LEU A 624 3.41 20.18 -16.17
C LEU A 624 4.68 21.03 -16.05
N LEU A 625 5.84 20.41 -16.21
CA LEU A 625 7.14 21.07 -16.25
C LEU A 625 7.91 20.61 -17.49
N MET A 626 8.34 21.56 -18.31
CA MET A 626 9.32 21.28 -19.36
C MET A 626 10.73 21.35 -18.77
N GLU A 627 11.65 20.63 -19.37
CA GLU A 627 13.07 20.67 -19.00
C GLU A 627 13.63 22.10 -19.09
N GLY A 628 14.31 22.50 -18.03
CA GLY A 628 14.86 23.85 -17.85
C GLY A 628 13.84 24.93 -17.48
N ASP A 629 12.54 24.62 -17.45
CA ASP A 629 11.55 25.58 -16.95
C ASP A 629 11.65 25.70 -15.43
N THR A 630 11.38 26.90 -14.91
CA THR A 630 11.31 27.17 -13.47
C THR A 630 9.95 27.81 -13.17
N LEU A 631 9.05 27.05 -12.55
CA LEU A 631 7.68 27.47 -12.29
C LEU A 631 7.41 27.64 -10.79
N PRO A 632 6.53 28.57 -10.40
CA PRO A 632 6.10 28.71 -9.02
C PRO A 632 5.29 27.49 -8.56
N MET A 633 5.59 26.95 -7.38
CA MET A 633 4.88 25.81 -6.79
C MET A 633 4.79 25.98 -5.26
N GLY A 634 3.62 26.42 -4.79
CA GLY A 634 3.39 26.81 -3.39
C GLY A 634 4.48 27.77 -2.86
N PRO A 635 5.17 27.43 -1.76
CA PRO A 635 6.21 28.28 -1.17
C PRO A 635 7.55 28.25 -1.93
N TYR A 636 7.67 27.46 -2.99
CA TYR A 636 8.90 27.27 -3.76
C TYR A 636 8.75 27.73 -5.21
N PHE A 637 9.88 27.82 -5.89
CA PHE A 637 9.95 27.59 -7.33
C PHE A 637 10.53 26.20 -7.56
N VAL A 638 10.05 25.50 -8.57
CA VAL A 638 10.56 24.18 -8.95
C VAL A 638 11.06 24.23 -10.38
N SER A 639 12.20 23.58 -10.63
CA SER A 639 12.72 23.39 -11.97
C SER A 639 12.99 21.91 -12.22
N TYR A 640 12.57 21.43 -13.40
CA TYR A 640 12.98 20.13 -13.90
C TYR A 640 14.33 20.29 -14.60
N GLU A 641 15.41 19.86 -13.94
CA GLU A 641 16.77 20.09 -14.44
C GLU A 641 17.15 19.12 -15.55
N LYS A 642 16.95 17.82 -15.30
CA LYS A 642 17.35 16.75 -16.22
C LYS A 642 16.75 15.41 -15.82
N ARG A 643 16.66 14.52 -16.82
CA ARG A 643 16.46 13.08 -16.65
C ARG A 643 17.80 12.37 -16.53
N ARG A 644 17.89 11.37 -15.66
CA ARG A 644 19.02 10.42 -15.63
C ARG A 644 18.53 9.00 -15.45
N GLN A 645 19.30 8.03 -15.91
CA GLN A 645 19.00 6.61 -15.70
C GLN A 645 20.12 5.95 -14.89
N GLU A 646 19.73 5.28 -13.80
CA GLU A 646 20.61 4.51 -12.92
C GLU A 646 20.12 3.05 -12.84
N GLY A 647 20.71 2.20 -13.69
CA GLY A 647 20.24 0.83 -13.88
C GLY A 647 18.79 0.82 -14.38
N ILE A 648 17.91 0.21 -13.60
CA ILE A 648 16.48 0.13 -13.89
C ILE A 648 15.68 1.36 -13.44
N HIS A 649 16.29 2.37 -12.82
CA HIS A 649 15.57 3.57 -12.35
C HIS A 649 15.81 4.74 -13.29
N VAL A 650 14.74 5.36 -13.78
CA VAL A 650 14.78 6.67 -14.43
C VAL A 650 14.45 7.72 -13.39
N LEU A 651 15.40 8.57 -13.06
CA LEU A 651 15.27 9.64 -12.07
C LEU A 651 15.04 10.97 -12.78
N PHE A 652 14.21 11.81 -12.17
CA PHE A 652 13.90 13.15 -12.62
C PHE A 652 14.39 14.14 -11.57
N ASP A 653 15.45 14.89 -11.85
CA ASP A 653 16.02 15.81 -10.88
C ASP A 653 15.18 17.10 -10.83
N MET A 654 14.48 17.29 -9.70
CA MET A 654 13.58 18.40 -9.42
C MET A 654 14.22 19.35 -8.40
N ALA A 655 14.77 20.47 -8.88
CA ALA A 655 15.41 21.47 -8.03
C ALA A 655 14.37 22.43 -7.42
N TYR A 656 14.44 22.63 -6.10
CA TYR A 656 13.56 23.53 -5.37
C TYR A 656 14.32 24.78 -4.92
N PHE A 657 13.76 25.94 -5.28
CA PHE A 657 14.33 27.26 -4.97
C PHE A 657 13.45 28.02 -3.99
N GLU A 658 14.06 28.87 -3.18
CA GLU A 658 13.31 29.81 -2.33
C GLU A 658 12.51 30.78 -3.21
N ARG A 659 11.31 31.13 -2.75
CA ARG A 659 10.55 32.23 -3.34
C ARG A 659 11.07 33.56 -2.78
N THR A 660 11.68 34.36 -3.65
CA THR A 660 12.08 35.74 -3.32
C THR A 660 11.08 36.73 -3.91
N PRO A 661 10.65 37.80 -3.20
CA PRO A 661 9.76 38.80 -3.77
C PRO A 661 10.36 39.43 -5.03
N LYS A 662 9.57 39.54 -6.10
CA LYS A 662 10.02 40.16 -7.36
C LYS A 662 10.27 41.65 -7.11
N ALA A 663 11.46 42.13 -7.47
CA ALA A 663 11.73 43.57 -7.51
C ALA A 663 11.25 44.16 -8.84
N TYR A 664 10.48 45.24 -8.76
CA TYR A 664 10.02 46.03 -9.89
C TYR A 664 10.70 47.40 -9.85
N ALA A 665 11.15 47.87 -11.01
CA ALA A 665 11.70 49.21 -11.18
C ALA A 665 10.60 50.19 -11.60
N SER A 666 10.77 51.46 -11.23
CA SER A 666 9.90 52.54 -11.68
C SER A 666 9.82 52.56 -13.21
N GLY A 667 8.60 52.60 -13.74
CA GLY A 667 8.31 52.55 -15.17
C GLY A 667 8.17 51.16 -15.78
N ASP A 668 8.41 50.08 -15.03
CA ASP A 668 8.12 48.71 -15.48
C ASP A 668 6.63 48.56 -15.80
N ILE A 669 6.32 47.85 -16.90
CA ILE A 669 4.94 47.63 -17.34
C ILE A 669 4.59 46.17 -17.14
N VAL A 670 3.47 45.93 -16.48
CA VAL A 670 2.96 44.59 -16.21
C VAL A 670 1.53 44.40 -16.70
N ALA A 671 1.21 43.17 -17.09
CA ALA A 671 -0.15 42.73 -17.38
C ALA A 671 -0.67 41.84 -16.23
N HIS A 672 -1.88 42.15 -15.75
CA HIS A 672 -2.58 41.41 -14.70
C HIS A 672 -4.08 41.43 -14.99
N GLU A 673 -4.73 40.26 -15.02
CA GLU A 673 -6.18 40.09 -15.29
C GLU A 673 -6.68 40.81 -16.57
N GLY A 674 -5.88 40.78 -17.64
CA GLY A 674 -6.23 41.42 -18.91
C GLY A 674 -6.06 42.94 -18.92
N MET A 675 -5.61 43.53 -17.81
CA MET A 675 -5.31 44.95 -17.66
C MET A 675 -3.80 45.20 -17.68
N VAL A 676 -3.39 46.40 -18.12
CA VAL A 676 -1.99 46.82 -18.18
C VAL A 676 -1.73 47.90 -17.14
N TRP A 677 -0.62 47.78 -16.43
CA TRP A 677 -0.24 48.61 -15.29
C TRP A 677 1.21 49.05 -15.40
N GLN A 678 1.53 50.21 -14.86
CA GLN A 678 2.89 50.75 -14.81
C GLN A 678 3.33 50.96 -13.36
N ALA A 679 4.54 50.52 -13.02
CA ALA A 679 5.14 50.73 -11.71
C ALA A 679 5.47 52.21 -11.51
N LEU A 680 5.06 52.78 -10.38
CA LEU A 680 5.31 54.18 -10.01
C LEU A 680 6.72 54.38 -9.45
N ASP A 681 7.20 53.44 -8.65
CA ASP A 681 8.46 53.50 -7.92
C ASP A 681 9.17 52.13 -7.89
N ASN A 682 10.41 52.14 -7.40
CA ASN A 682 11.14 50.89 -7.15
C ASN A 682 10.59 50.21 -5.91
N HIS A 683 9.96 49.04 -6.06
CA HIS A 683 9.36 48.32 -4.95
C HIS A 683 9.58 46.81 -5.09
N LYS A 684 9.26 46.08 -4.02
CA LYS A 684 9.18 44.62 -4.04
C LYS A 684 7.72 44.22 -4.06
N ALA A 685 7.38 43.25 -4.89
CA ALA A 685 6.03 42.74 -5.00
C ALA A 685 5.54 42.21 -3.65
N SER A 686 4.33 42.59 -3.27
CA SER A 686 3.58 42.00 -2.18
C SER A 686 3.05 40.61 -2.55
N PRO A 687 2.55 39.83 -1.57
CA PRO A 687 1.99 38.49 -1.83
C PRO A 687 0.89 38.48 -2.91
N THR A 688 0.06 39.52 -2.95
CA THR A 688 -1.03 39.72 -3.91
C THR A 688 -0.84 41.04 -4.67
N PHE A 689 -1.38 41.11 -5.90
CA PHE A 689 -1.28 42.33 -6.71
C PHE A 689 -2.07 43.47 -6.05
N ASP A 690 -3.27 43.18 -5.54
CA ASP A 690 -4.20 44.14 -4.94
C ASP A 690 -3.60 44.94 -3.79
N GLU A 691 -2.71 44.34 -2.99
CA GLU A 691 -2.00 45.02 -1.90
C GLU A 691 -1.07 46.14 -2.40
N ASP A 692 -0.54 46.01 -3.63
CA ASP A 692 0.36 46.98 -4.25
C ASP A 692 -0.38 47.98 -5.15
N VAL A 693 -1.62 47.67 -5.57
CA VAL A 693 -2.32 48.43 -6.64
C VAL A 693 -2.44 49.91 -6.29
N GLU A 694 -2.84 50.23 -5.07
CA GLU A 694 -3.10 51.62 -4.67
C GLU A 694 -1.82 52.45 -4.46
N THR A 695 -0.68 51.80 -4.19
CA THR A 695 0.56 52.46 -3.76
C THR A 695 1.63 52.47 -4.85
N HIS A 696 1.76 51.39 -5.61
CA HIS A 696 2.89 51.14 -6.49
C HIS A 696 2.52 51.03 -7.96
N TRP A 697 1.24 50.90 -8.31
CA TRP A 697 0.80 50.67 -9.68
C TRP A 697 -0.14 51.77 -10.20
N ASN A 698 0.05 52.13 -11.48
CA ASN A 698 -0.84 53.00 -12.20
C ASN A 698 -1.51 52.25 -13.36
N PHE A 699 -2.83 52.25 -13.39
CA PHE A 699 -3.60 51.60 -14.46
C PHE A 699 -3.46 52.35 -15.78
N LEU A 700 -3.23 51.61 -16.87
CA LEU A 700 -3.20 52.12 -18.23
C LEU A 700 -4.45 51.64 -18.99
N PRO A 701 -5.54 52.44 -19.04
CA PRO A 701 -6.79 52.02 -19.70
C PRO A 701 -6.67 51.91 -21.22
N PHE A 702 -5.74 52.64 -21.84
CA PHE A 702 -5.48 52.65 -23.28
C PHE A 702 -3.97 52.57 -23.54
N PRO A 703 -3.33 51.40 -23.32
CA PRO A 703 -1.90 51.25 -23.50
C PRO A 703 -1.54 51.39 -24.99
N GLN A 704 -0.44 52.08 -25.29
CA GLN A 704 0.11 52.10 -26.65
C GLN A 704 0.60 50.70 -27.04
N GLU A 705 0.63 50.39 -28.33
CA GLU A 705 1.09 49.09 -28.85
C GLU A 705 2.48 48.73 -28.29
N SER A 706 3.42 49.68 -28.28
CA SER A 706 4.75 49.51 -27.70
C SER A 706 4.76 49.22 -26.19
N GLN A 707 3.75 49.69 -25.44
CA GLN A 707 3.61 49.42 -24.01
C GLN A 707 3.05 48.01 -23.79
N THR A 708 2.06 47.61 -24.59
CA THR A 708 1.49 46.26 -24.58
C THR A 708 2.54 45.21 -24.97
N GLU A 709 3.37 45.48 -25.97
CA GLU A 709 4.47 44.60 -26.38
C GLU A 709 5.56 44.46 -25.32
N ARG A 710 5.76 45.49 -24.49
CA ARG A 710 6.72 45.50 -23.38
C ARG A 710 6.15 44.99 -22.07
N ALA A 711 4.83 44.88 -21.95
CA ALA A 711 4.17 44.43 -20.73
C ALA A 711 4.58 42.99 -20.42
N THR A 712 5.13 42.78 -19.22
CA THR A 712 5.43 41.45 -18.71
C THR A 712 4.29 40.96 -17.82
N ARG A 713 4.07 39.66 -17.67
CA ARG A 713 3.08 39.19 -16.70
C ARG A 713 3.52 39.60 -15.29
N TRP A 714 2.60 40.16 -14.49
CA TRP A 714 2.90 40.39 -13.08
C TRP A 714 3.11 39.06 -12.34
N VAL A 715 4.17 38.98 -11.54
CA VAL A 715 4.51 37.84 -10.70
C VAL A 715 4.93 38.33 -9.32
N ASN A 716 4.44 37.68 -8.28
CA ASN A 716 4.77 38.05 -6.90
C ASN A 716 6.17 37.58 -6.44
N GLY A 717 6.89 36.80 -7.24
CA GLY A 717 8.19 36.29 -6.85
C GLY A 717 9.07 35.84 -8.00
N THR A 718 10.36 35.66 -7.69
CA THR A 718 11.40 35.07 -8.53
C THR A 718 12.10 33.93 -7.78
N PRO A 719 12.67 32.95 -8.51
CA PRO A 719 13.51 31.92 -7.90
C PRO A 719 14.72 32.56 -7.23
N GLY A 720 14.92 32.24 -5.95
CA GLY A 720 16.07 32.62 -5.14
C GLY A 720 17.18 31.56 -5.22
N ALA A 721 17.84 31.30 -4.08
CA ALA A 721 18.82 30.23 -3.98
C ALA A 721 18.14 28.86 -4.03
N GLU A 722 18.82 27.87 -4.60
CA GLU A 722 18.43 26.46 -4.51
C GLU A 722 18.55 25.99 -3.06
N VAL A 723 17.53 25.31 -2.55
CA VAL A 723 17.47 24.82 -1.17
C VAL A 723 17.76 23.33 -1.10
N PHE A 724 17.20 22.55 -2.04
CA PHE A 724 17.39 21.12 -2.17
C PHE A 724 16.89 20.62 -3.53
N THR A 725 17.37 19.45 -3.93
CA THR A 725 16.89 18.70 -5.08
C THR A 725 16.18 17.43 -4.59
N LEU A 726 15.07 17.07 -5.22
CA LEU A 726 14.42 15.76 -5.08
C LEU A 726 14.51 15.02 -6.41
N SER A 727 14.71 13.70 -6.35
CA SER A 727 14.87 12.85 -7.53
C SER A 727 13.84 11.71 -7.51
N PRO A 728 12.53 12.00 -7.66
CA PRO A 728 11.53 10.95 -7.85
C PRO A 728 11.90 10.08 -9.04
N ARG A 729 11.49 8.82 -9.02
CA ARG A 729 11.99 7.82 -9.96
C ARG A 729 10.88 6.98 -10.56
N ILE A 730 11.07 6.54 -11.78
CA ILE A 730 10.26 5.51 -12.42
C ILE A 730 11.14 4.28 -12.59
N GLN A 731 10.73 3.19 -11.95
CA GLN A 731 11.40 1.91 -12.09
C GLN A 731 10.92 1.19 -13.34
N LEU A 732 11.85 0.86 -14.21
CA LEU A 732 11.62 0.21 -15.48
C LEU A 732 11.48 -1.30 -15.31
N ASN A 733 10.49 -1.87 -16.00
CA ASN A 733 10.39 -3.31 -16.18
C ASN A 733 9.71 -3.62 -17.51
N ALA A 734 10.46 -4.24 -18.42
CA ALA A 734 9.99 -4.55 -19.76
C ALA A 734 8.83 -5.57 -19.80
N GLN A 735 8.66 -6.37 -18.74
CA GLN A 735 7.67 -7.45 -18.68
C GLN A 735 6.41 -7.06 -17.90
N MET A 736 6.56 -6.27 -16.83
CA MET A 736 5.48 -5.93 -15.89
C MET A 736 4.99 -4.49 -16.00
N GLY A 737 5.62 -3.66 -16.85
CA GLY A 737 5.36 -2.23 -16.92
C GLY A 737 6.16 -1.45 -15.88
N ASN A 738 6.16 -0.12 -16.04
CA ASN A 738 6.96 0.76 -15.21
C ASN A 738 6.20 1.18 -13.94
N ALA A 739 6.94 1.36 -12.84
CA ALA A 739 6.37 1.77 -11.56
C ALA A 739 6.96 3.11 -11.11
N PRO A 740 6.16 4.19 -11.03
CA PRO A 740 6.60 5.44 -10.45
C PRO A 740 6.72 5.32 -8.93
N GLU A 741 7.78 5.87 -8.36
CA GLU A 741 8.02 6.02 -6.93
C GLU A 741 8.35 7.49 -6.62
N PRO A 742 7.80 8.02 -5.53
CA PRO A 742 8.07 9.38 -5.10
C PRO A 742 9.46 9.53 -4.48
N ASP A 743 9.89 10.79 -4.32
CA ASP A 743 10.96 11.16 -3.41
C ASP A 743 10.44 12.19 -2.39
N THR A 744 10.94 12.11 -1.16
CA THR A 744 10.42 12.88 -0.02
C THR A 744 11.52 13.64 0.70
N LYS A 745 11.34 14.97 0.83
CA LYS A 745 12.15 15.80 1.71
C LYS A 745 11.54 15.82 3.10
N HIS A 746 12.26 15.24 4.07
CA HIS A 746 11.86 15.31 5.47
C HIS A 746 12.33 16.62 6.13
N PHE A 747 11.42 17.29 6.82
CA PHE A 747 11.72 18.42 7.71
C PHE A 747 11.30 18.08 9.14
N LEU A 748 11.62 18.96 10.10
CA LEU A 748 11.31 18.72 11.51
C LEU A 748 9.78 18.65 11.79
N PHE A 749 8.98 19.43 11.06
CA PHE A 749 7.53 19.56 11.29
C PHE A 749 6.67 19.33 10.05
N ARG A 750 7.26 18.87 8.94
CA ARG A 750 6.53 18.57 7.71
C ARG A 750 7.39 17.70 6.80
N ASP A 751 6.76 16.99 5.89
CA ASP A 751 7.43 16.34 4.78
C ASP A 751 6.93 16.95 3.46
N LEU A 752 7.81 17.07 2.47
CA LEU A 752 7.45 17.45 1.10
C LEU A 752 7.63 16.23 0.22
N TYR A 753 6.53 15.71 -0.28
CA TYR A 753 6.42 14.54 -1.14
C TYR A 753 6.36 14.98 -2.59
N THR A 754 7.15 14.37 -3.47
CA THR A 754 7.21 14.69 -4.90
C THR A 754 7.10 13.42 -5.73
N HIS A 755 6.16 13.37 -6.66
CA HIS A 755 5.81 12.17 -7.41
C HIS A 755 5.61 12.47 -8.89
N ILE A 756 6.20 11.66 -9.77
CA ILE A 756 6.01 11.78 -11.22
C ILE A 756 4.77 10.97 -11.61
N LYS A 757 3.72 11.67 -12.03
CA LYS A 757 2.50 11.07 -12.58
C LYS A 757 2.71 10.63 -14.03
N TRP A 758 3.51 11.39 -14.77
CA TRP A 758 3.87 11.06 -16.13
C TRP A 758 5.27 11.61 -16.45
N GLY A 759 6.08 10.81 -17.13
CA GLY A 759 7.39 11.24 -17.59
C GLY A 759 7.92 10.28 -18.64
N ARG A 760 8.65 10.80 -19.63
CA ARG A 760 9.20 9.96 -20.69
C ARG A 760 10.38 9.15 -20.18
N VAL A 761 10.22 7.83 -20.19
CA VAL A 761 11.26 6.89 -19.70
C VAL A 761 12.32 6.53 -20.74
N THR A 762 11.97 6.57 -22.03
CA THR A 762 12.89 6.25 -23.13
C THR A 762 13.37 7.54 -23.82
N PRO A 763 14.60 7.58 -24.34
CA PRO A 763 14.96 8.61 -25.30
C PRO A 763 14.00 8.59 -26.51
N PRO A 764 13.75 9.74 -27.15
CA PRO A 764 13.05 9.74 -28.43
C PRO A 764 13.81 8.89 -29.45
N GLU A 765 13.08 8.15 -30.30
CA GLU A 765 13.70 7.45 -31.43
C GLU A 765 14.17 8.49 -32.46
N THR A 766 15.46 8.48 -32.75
CA THR A 766 16.13 9.37 -33.70
C THR A 766 16.92 8.55 -34.73
N ASP A 767 17.18 9.15 -35.89
CA ASP A 767 18.17 8.62 -36.83
C ASP A 767 19.63 8.89 -36.36
N GLU A 768 20.62 8.45 -37.13
CA GLU A 768 22.05 8.66 -36.80
C GLU A 768 22.44 10.14 -36.71
N GLU A 769 21.62 11.04 -37.28
CA GLU A 769 21.82 12.48 -37.29
C GLU A 769 20.99 13.20 -36.20
N GLY A 770 20.22 12.49 -35.37
CA GLY A 770 19.44 13.08 -34.27
C GLY A 770 18.03 13.55 -34.66
N TRP A 771 17.53 13.20 -35.84
CA TRP A 771 16.20 13.59 -36.32
C TRP A 771 15.13 12.56 -35.93
N LEU A 772 14.01 13.07 -35.43
CA LEU A 772 12.84 12.26 -35.12
C LEU A 772 12.05 11.93 -36.38
N GLY A 773 11.19 10.91 -36.31
CA GLY A 773 10.29 10.56 -37.41
C GLY A 773 9.44 11.74 -37.88
N GLY A 774 9.45 12.00 -39.20
CA GLY A 774 8.73 13.12 -39.81
C GLY A 774 7.22 12.97 -39.72
N GLN A 775 6.53 14.08 -39.50
CA GLN A 775 5.07 14.14 -39.46
C GLN A 775 4.55 14.86 -40.71
N SER A 776 3.78 14.16 -41.53
CA SER A 776 3.09 14.76 -42.68
C SER A 776 1.80 15.43 -42.24
N GLN A 777 1.60 16.67 -42.65
CA GLN A 777 0.38 17.42 -42.40
C GLN A 777 0.01 18.25 -43.63
N GLU A 778 -1.29 18.35 -43.89
CA GLU A 778 -1.84 19.28 -44.86
C GLU A 778 -2.02 20.65 -44.21
N PHE A 779 -1.55 21.69 -44.90
CA PHE A 779 -1.69 23.08 -44.51
C PHE A 779 -2.44 23.84 -45.58
N VAL A 780 -3.34 24.73 -45.16
CA VAL A 780 -3.84 25.83 -45.99
C VAL A 780 -2.96 27.06 -45.72
N VAL A 781 -2.76 27.93 -46.71
CA VAL A 781 -2.08 29.22 -46.49
C VAL A 781 -2.75 29.98 -45.33
N GLY A 782 -1.93 30.45 -44.38
CA GLY A 782 -2.36 31.07 -43.13
C GLY A 782 -2.44 30.11 -41.93
N ASP A 783 -2.38 28.80 -42.16
CA ASP A 783 -2.34 27.82 -41.07
C ASP A 783 -1.01 27.88 -40.32
N SER A 784 -1.05 27.47 -39.05
CA SER A 784 0.11 27.40 -38.19
C SER A 784 0.17 26.10 -37.40
N MET A 785 1.38 25.65 -37.10
CA MET A 785 1.68 24.46 -36.30
C MET A 785 2.77 24.78 -35.30
N PHE A 786 2.68 24.20 -34.11
CA PHE A 786 3.71 24.35 -33.08
C PHE A 786 4.56 23.08 -32.99
N VAL A 787 5.86 23.19 -33.25
CA VAL A 787 6.81 22.06 -33.27
C VAL A 787 8.10 22.46 -32.55
N GLY A 788 8.56 21.68 -31.56
CA GLY A 788 9.85 21.92 -30.89
C GLY A 788 10.03 23.34 -30.30
N GLY A 789 8.96 23.93 -29.77
CA GLY A 789 8.99 25.30 -29.24
C GLY A 789 9.01 26.40 -30.31
N VAL A 790 8.77 26.05 -31.58
CA VAL A 790 8.73 26.94 -32.74
C VAL A 790 7.30 26.99 -33.29
N LEU A 791 6.77 28.19 -33.48
CA LEU A 791 5.54 28.40 -34.24
C LEU A 791 5.91 28.48 -35.72
N LEU A 792 5.51 27.47 -36.47
CA LEU A 792 5.58 27.41 -37.92
C LEU A 792 4.30 27.99 -38.49
N THR A 793 4.38 28.85 -39.50
CA THR A 793 3.23 29.42 -40.22
C THR A 793 3.48 29.38 -41.72
N ILE A 794 2.47 28.99 -42.50
CA ILE A 794 2.55 29.04 -43.97
C ILE A 794 2.04 30.40 -44.42
N ASP A 795 2.95 31.32 -44.75
CA ASP A 795 2.60 32.71 -45.05
C ASP A 795 2.04 32.87 -46.48
N SER A 796 2.64 32.20 -47.45
CA SER A 796 2.21 32.24 -48.86
C SER A 796 2.86 31.11 -49.66
N LEU A 797 2.33 30.85 -50.86
CA LEU A 797 2.92 29.94 -51.85
C LEU A 797 3.26 30.75 -53.10
N ARG A 798 4.48 30.60 -53.65
CA ARG A 798 4.92 31.35 -54.83
C ARG A 798 5.70 30.49 -55.82
N VAL A 799 5.57 30.81 -57.11
CA VAL A 799 6.42 30.23 -58.17
C VAL A 799 7.78 30.90 -58.13
N VAL A 800 8.85 30.11 -58.12
CA VAL A 800 10.23 30.61 -58.20
C VAL A 800 10.53 31.01 -59.64
N ARG A 801 10.83 32.28 -59.87
CA ARG A 801 11.20 32.79 -61.20
C ARG A 801 12.66 32.51 -61.49
N ASP A 802 13.02 32.44 -62.78
CA ASP A 802 14.40 32.12 -63.22
C ASP A 802 15.47 33.06 -62.64
N GLU A 803 15.11 34.34 -62.43
CA GLU A 803 15.98 35.36 -61.84
C GLU A 803 16.24 35.17 -60.33
N GLU A 804 15.39 34.40 -59.64
CA GLU A 804 15.38 34.17 -58.19
C GLU A 804 15.76 32.72 -57.83
N ARG A 805 16.23 31.93 -58.80
CA ARG A 805 16.54 30.51 -58.62
C ARG A 805 17.66 30.31 -57.60
N PRO A 806 17.42 29.58 -56.50
CA PRO A 806 18.44 29.31 -55.50
C PRO A 806 19.47 28.29 -56.00
N GLU A 807 20.73 28.44 -55.58
CA GLU A 807 21.82 27.47 -55.85
C GLU A 807 21.65 26.18 -55.02
N ARG A 808 20.57 25.42 -55.25
CA ARG A 808 20.19 24.21 -54.50
C ARG A 808 19.86 23.01 -55.41
N GLY A 809 20.68 22.79 -56.44
CA GLY A 809 20.55 21.61 -57.31
C GLY A 809 19.42 21.66 -58.35
N LEU A 810 18.84 22.84 -58.58
CA LEU A 810 17.91 23.11 -59.67
C LEU A 810 18.65 23.13 -61.02
N LEU A 811 18.06 22.51 -62.04
CA LEU A 811 18.51 22.55 -63.44
C LEU A 811 17.74 23.62 -64.22
N ASP A 812 18.27 24.00 -65.38
CA ASP A 812 17.70 25.06 -66.23
C ASP A 812 16.23 24.81 -66.60
N ASP A 813 15.81 23.55 -66.77
CA ASP A 813 14.44 23.16 -67.16
C ASP A 813 13.50 22.81 -65.99
N ASP A 814 13.93 22.97 -64.73
CA ASP A 814 13.10 22.61 -63.56
C ASP A 814 12.04 23.67 -63.23
N LEU A 815 10.81 23.26 -62.95
CA LEU A 815 9.79 24.13 -62.36
C LEU A 815 9.87 24.02 -60.83
N ALA A 816 10.05 25.15 -60.13
CA ALA A 816 10.11 25.18 -58.66
C ALA A 816 9.02 26.06 -58.08
N LEU A 817 8.32 25.53 -57.09
CA LEU A 817 7.37 26.25 -56.23
C LEU A 817 7.99 26.39 -54.84
N ALA A 818 7.86 27.55 -54.21
CA ALA A 818 8.32 27.78 -52.84
C ALA A 818 7.12 27.98 -51.92
N ALA A 819 7.10 27.32 -50.76
CA ALA A 819 6.24 27.70 -49.65
C ALA A 819 6.99 28.69 -48.76
N CYS A 820 6.44 29.85 -48.47
CA CYS A 820 7.02 30.79 -47.50
C CYS A 820 6.62 30.35 -46.11
N VAL A 821 7.58 29.80 -45.37
CA VAL A 821 7.40 29.27 -44.03
C VAL A 821 7.99 30.25 -43.02
N GLY A 822 7.14 30.91 -42.26
CA GLY A 822 7.54 31.72 -41.11
C GLY A 822 7.81 30.85 -39.89
N LEU A 823 9.02 30.90 -39.35
CA LEU A 823 9.39 30.26 -38.09
C LEU A 823 9.55 31.32 -37.01
N ARG A 824 8.87 31.12 -35.88
CA ARG A 824 8.90 32.06 -34.74
C ARG A 824 9.23 31.36 -33.43
N ARG A 825 10.24 31.89 -32.71
CA ARG A 825 10.61 31.50 -31.33
C ARG A 825 10.76 32.76 -30.48
N GLY A 826 9.82 32.96 -29.56
CA GLY A 826 9.75 34.20 -28.78
C GLY A 826 9.48 35.42 -29.68
N ARG A 827 10.42 36.37 -29.71
CA ARG A 827 10.38 37.58 -30.57
C ARG A 827 11.14 37.42 -31.89
N THR A 828 11.92 36.35 -32.04
CA THR A 828 12.69 36.11 -33.26
C THR A 828 11.76 35.46 -34.30
N VAL A 829 11.76 36.02 -35.51
CA VAL A 829 11.03 35.49 -36.67
C VAL A 829 12.02 35.39 -37.82
N GLU A 830 12.08 34.22 -38.46
CA GLU A 830 12.83 34.00 -39.70
C GLU A 830 11.92 33.35 -40.74
N ILE A 831 12.11 33.74 -42.01
CA ILE A 831 11.32 33.22 -43.13
C ILE A 831 12.20 32.25 -43.91
N HIS A 832 11.63 31.08 -44.21
CA HIS A 832 12.27 30.01 -44.94
C HIS A 832 11.46 29.68 -46.20
N ASP A 833 12.15 29.28 -47.26
CA ASP A 833 11.55 28.96 -48.56
C ASP A 833 11.93 27.52 -48.99
N PRO A 834 11.28 26.48 -48.44
CA PRO A 834 11.36 25.12 -48.97
C PRO A 834 10.76 25.02 -50.36
N LEU A 835 11.34 24.15 -51.19
CA LEU A 835 10.97 24.02 -52.59
C LEU A 835 10.17 22.75 -52.86
N TYR A 836 9.28 22.84 -53.83
CA TYR A 836 8.67 21.72 -54.51
C TYR A 836 9.11 21.76 -55.97
N ILE A 837 9.96 20.81 -56.35
CA ILE A 837 10.66 20.82 -57.64
C ILE A 837 10.03 19.78 -58.56
N VAL A 838 9.64 20.21 -59.75
CA VAL A 838 9.10 19.36 -60.82
C VAL A 838 10.09 19.35 -61.99
N ARG A 839 10.69 18.18 -62.23
CA ARG A 839 11.62 17.92 -63.33
C ARG A 839 10.95 17.03 -64.37
N GLY A 840 10.58 17.61 -65.50
CA GLY A 840 9.81 16.89 -66.53
C GLY A 840 8.45 16.44 -66.00
N ASN A 841 8.29 15.13 -65.78
CA ASN A 841 7.07 14.52 -65.22
C ASN A 841 7.31 13.85 -63.86
N THR A 842 8.40 14.20 -63.17
CA THR A 842 8.80 13.64 -61.87
C THR A 842 9.02 14.74 -60.86
N VAL A 843 8.57 14.52 -59.63
CA VAL A 843 8.84 15.40 -58.49
C VAL A 843 10.21 15.05 -57.93
N VAL A 844 11.06 16.06 -57.75
CA VAL A 844 12.37 15.93 -57.11
C VAL A 844 12.20 16.36 -55.64
N PRO A 845 12.50 15.48 -54.66
CA PRO A 845 12.36 15.82 -53.26
C PRO A 845 13.42 16.87 -52.86
N ASP A 846 12.98 17.99 -52.29
CA ASP A 846 13.83 18.97 -51.61
C ASP A 846 13.62 18.83 -50.10
N LEU A 847 14.61 18.28 -49.40
CA LEU A 847 14.62 18.26 -47.94
C LEU A 847 15.29 19.54 -47.46
N TYR A 848 14.48 20.52 -47.08
CA TYR A 848 14.99 21.80 -46.61
C TYR A 848 15.32 21.72 -45.11
N GLU A 849 16.54 22.12 -44.74
CA GLU A 849 16.95 22.21 -43.33
C GLU A 849 16.99 23.67 -42.86
N ALA A 850 16.15 24.00 -41.88
CA ALA A 850 16.20 25.29 -41.20
C ALA A 850 17.33 25.28 -40.14
N ASN A 851 18.56 25.48 -40.60
CA ASN A 851 19.77 25.51 -39.77
C ASN A 851 19.60 26.51 -38.61
N GLY A 852 19.79 26.06 -37.37
CA GLY A 852 19.61 26.86 -36.14
C GLY A 852 18.21 26.79 -35.50
N TRP A 853 17.21 26.29 -36.24
CA TRP A 853 15.85 26.10 -35.74
C TRP A 853 15.54 24.65 -35.35
N GLY A 854 16.39 23.70 -35.75
CA GLY A 854 16.22 22.27 -35.45
C GLY A 854 15.01 21.66 -36.14
N LEU A 855 14.63 22.20 -37.30
CA LEU A 855 13.52 21.73 -38.12
C LEU A 855 14.02 21.41 -39.52
N ARG A 856 13.53 20.31 -40.08
CA ARG A 856 13.60 19.98 -41.50
C ARG A 856 12.19 19.88 -42.03
N PHE A 857 11.99 20.24 -43.28
CA PHE A 857 10.69 20.06 -43.91
C PHE A 857 10.83 19.77 -45.38
N ARG A 858 9.87 19.00 -45.90
CA ARG A 858 9.79 18.59 -47.29
C ARG A 858 8.34 18.70 -47.73
N ILE A 859 8.13 19.34 -48.88
CA ILE A 859 6.81 19.42 -49.50
C ILE A 859 6.59 18.12 -50.28
N GLU A 860 5.53 17.38 -49.93
CA GLU A 860 5.16 16.11 -50.57
C GLU A 860 4.19 16.32 -51.73
N ALA A 861 3.23 17.23 -51.55
CA ALA A 861 2.22 17.55 -52.56
C ALA A 861 1.78 19.01 -52.48
N PHE A 862 1.25 19.50 -53.59
CA PHE A 862 0.86 20.89 -53.76
C PHE A 862 -0.44 20.97 -54.56
N ASP A 863 -1.46 21.64 -54.02
CA ASP A 863 -2.71 21.97 -54.72
C ASP A 863 -2.83 23.50 -54.85
N PRO A 864 -2.53 24.06 -56.05
CA PRO A 864 -2.59 25.49 -56.29
C PRO A 864 -4.02 26.06 -56.30
N GLU A 865 -5.04 25.26 -56.60
CA GLU A 865 -6.42 25.76 -56.70
C GLU A 865 -7.03 25.94 -55.30
N GLN A 866 -6.61 25.13 -54.34
CA GLN A 866 -7.07 25.16 -52.96
C GLN A 866 -6.11 25.87 -51.99
N GLU A 867 -4.97 26.38 -52.49
CA GLU A 867 -3.88 26.95 -51.67
C GLU A 867 -3.43 25.99 -50.57
N LYS A 868 -3.34 24.70 -50.90
CA LYS A 868 -2.97 23.64 -49.96
C LYS A 868 -1.59 23.09 -50.26
N VAL A 869 -0.86 22.79 -49.20
CA VAL A 869 0.44 22.13 -49.24
C VAL A 869 0.47 20.96 -48.27
N GLU A 870 0.82 19.77 -48.75
CA GLU A 870 1.14 18.64 -47.88
C GLU A 870 2.64 18.71 -47.59
N MET A 871 3.00 18.87 -46.33
CA MET A 871 4.38 19.03 -45.91
C MET A 871 4.70 18.06 -44.77
N THR A 872 5.80 17.33 -44.91
CA THR A 872 6.39 16.57 -43.83
C THR A 872 7.36 17.46 -43.07
N VAL A 873 7.22 17.51 -41.74
CA VAL A 873 8.10 18.26 -40.83
C VAL A 873 8.82 17.27 -39.92
N TRP A 874 10.14 17.38 -39.84
CA TRP A 874 11.00 16.64 -38.92
C TRP A 874 11.52 17.60 -37.84
N GLU A 875 11.54 17.10 -36.61
CA GLU A 875 12.12 17.78 -35.45
C GLU A 875 13.48 17.14 -35.13
N HIS A 876 14.48 17.97 -34.82
CA HIS A 876 15.77 17.49 -34.28
C HIS A 876 15.71 17.38 -32.76
N GLU A 877 16.35 16.37 -32.16
CA GLU A 877 16.31 16.17 -30.71
C GLU A 877 16.80 17.39 -29.90
N SER A 878 17.69 18.20 -30.46
CA SER A 878 18.25 19.38 -29.78
C SER A 878 17.24 20.50 -29.51
N VAL A 879 16.10 20.52 -30.19
CA VAL A 879 15.04 21.53 -29.98
C VAL A 879 13.84 20.96 -29.22
N ARG A 880 13.85 19.66 -28.97
CA ARG A 880 12.83 18.98 -28.20
C ARG A 880 13.19 19.04 -26.71
N LYS A 881 12.44 19.83 -25.95
CA LYS A 881 12.51 19.78 -24.49
C LYS A 881 11.78 18.54 -23.98
N ASP A 882 12.39 17.81 -23.05
CA ASP A 882 11.66 16.79 -22.30
C ASP A 882 10.62 17.44 -21.38
N PHE A 883 9.63 16.67 -20.93
CA PHE A 883 8.66 17.17 -19.98
C PHE A 883 8.19 16.09 -19.01
N VAL A 884 7.75 16.55 -17.84
CA VAL A 884 7.18 15.72 -16.79
C VAL A 884 5.87 16.33 -16.30
N VAL A 885 4.96 15.47 -15.88
CA VAL A 885 3.81 15.85 -15.07
C VAL A 885 4.04 15.29 -13.68
N MET A 886 4.06 16.18 -12.70
CA MET A 886 4.37 15.84 -11.32
C MET A 886 3.32 16.33 -10.34
N GLN A 887 3.25 15.67 -9.19
CA GLN A 887 2.46 16.07 -8.04
C GLN A 887 3.39 16.30 -6.84
N ALA A 888 3.18 17.40 -6.12
CA ALA A 888 3.90 17.73 -4.89
C ALA A 888 2.93 18.03 -3.75
N VAL A 889 3.13 17.36 -2.61
CA VAL A 889 2.24 17.41 -1.44
C VAL A 889 3.04 17.66 -0.17
N ILE A 890 2.59 18.62 0.65
CA ILE A 890 3.15 18.88 1.97
C ILE A 890 2.31 18.15 3.02
N PHE A 891 2.96 17.34 3.85
CA PHE A 891 2.38 16.61 4.98
C PHE A 891 2.83 17.25 6.31
N PRO A 892 2.05 18.15 6.92
CA PRO A 892 2.44 18.80 8.16
C PRO A 892 2.37 17.85 9.35
N GLN A 893 3.26 18.02 10.33
CA GLN A 893 3.27 17.31 11.62
C GLN A 893 3.36 15.78 11.54
N ILE A 894 3.69 15.21 10.38
CA ILE A 894 3.78 13.77 10.15
C ILE A 894 4.78 13.06 11.09
N ASN A 895 5.83 13.75 11.55
CA ASN A 895 6.81 13.17 12.48
C ASN A 895 6.23 12.73 13.83
N TRP A 896 5.08 13.25 14.25
CA TRP A 896 4.38 12.74 15.44
C TRP A 896 3.87 11.33 15.23
N LEU A 897 3.47 10.98 14.00
CA LEU A 897 3.08 9.62 13.63
C LEU A 897 4.26 8.67 13.86
N TRP A 898 5.41 8.99 13.26
CA TRP A 898 6.62 8.16 13.33
C TRP A 898 7.18 8.03 14.76
N LEU A 899 7.19 9.14 15.51
CA LEU A 899 7.52 9.10 16.93
C LEU A 899 6.57 8.17 17.70
N GLY A 900 5.27 8.26 17.43
CA GLY A 900 4.27 7.37 17.98
C GLY A 900 4.55 5.89 17.70
N CYS A 901 4.89 5.56 16.45
CA CYS A 901 5.23 4.21 16.03
C CYS A 901 6.42 3.63 16.81
N ILE A 902 7.48 4.43 16.98
CA ILE A 902 8.68 4.04 17.73
C ILE A 902 8.33 3.80 19.21
N LEU A 903 7.62 4.73 19.84
CA LEU A 903 7.24 4.64 21.25
C LEU A 903 6.29 3.46 21.51
N MET A 904 5.35 3.19 20.60
CA MET A 904 4.41 2.08 20.71
C MET A 904 5.15 0.73 20.68
N THR A 905 6.10 0.60 19.76
CA THR A 905 6.94 -0.60 19.61
C THR A 905 7.82 -0.83 20.85
N LEU A 906 8.51 0.21 21.31
CA LEU A 906 9.35 0.15 22.52
C LEU A 906 8.53 -0.17 23.78
N GLY A 907 7.39 0.49 23.97
CA GLY A 907 6.49 0.26 25.09
C GLY A 907 5.97 -1.18 25.12
N SER A 908 5.58 -1.70 23.96
CA SER A 908 5.13 -3.09 23.81
C SER A 908 6.23 -4.10 24.18
N PHE A 909 7.47 -3.88 23.72
CA PHE A 909 8.61 -4.72 24.09
C PHE A 909 8.89 -4.70 25.59
N LEU A 910 8.87 -3.52 26.21
CA LEU A 910 9.02 -3.37 27.67
C LEU A 910 7.88 -4.09 28.43
N ALA A 911 6.65 -4.03 27.91
CA ALA A 911 5.49 -4.71 28.48
C ALA A 911 5.63 -6.24 28.46
N VAL A 912 6.22 -6.80 27.40
CA VAL A 912 6.56 -8.23 27.29
C VAL A 912 7.65 -8.60 28.28
N ARG A 913 8.76 -7.84 28.30
CA ARG A 913 9.90 -8.06 29.21
C ARG A 913 9.45 -8.08 30.67
N MET A 914 8.61 -7.11 31.07
CA MET A 914 8.03 -7.05 32.42
C MET A 914 7.30 -8.35 32.77
N ARG A 915 6.44 -8.85 31.88
CA ARG A 915 5.63 -10.07 32.12
C ARG A 915 6.49 -11.32 32.23
N ILE A 916 7.54 -11.43 31.42
CA ILE A 916 8.50 -12.53 31.51
C ILE A 916 9.22 -12.51 32.88
N ARG A 917 9.64 -11.34 33.37
CA ARG A 917 10.29 -11.21 34.69
C ARG A 917 9.35 -11.55 35.84
N GLN A 918 8.11 -11.04 35.81
CA GLN A 918 7.10 -11.35 36.83
C GLN A 918 6.82 -12.85 36.92
N ARG A 919 6.78 -13.56 35.78
CA ARG A 919 6.60 -15.02 35.75
C ARG A 919 7.77 -15.76 36.41
N LYS A 920 9.01 -15.35 36.17
CA LYS A 920 10.22 -15.96 36.78
C LYS A 920 10.28 -15.74 38.29
N ALA A 921 9.78 -14.61 38.79
CA ALA A 921 9.72 -14.33 40.22
C ALA A 921 8.72 -15.26 40.94
N SER A 922 7.56 -15.51 40.34
CA SER A 922 6.53 -16.40 40.92
C SER A 922 6.86 -17.90 40.85
N SER A 923 7.92 -18.31 40.15
CA SER A 923 8.37 -19.71 40.11
C SER A 923 9.55 -20.00 41.04
N ARG A 924 10.07 -18.98 41.74
CA ARG A 924 11.21 -19.08 42.66
C ARG A 924 10.81 -18.93 44.14
N GLY A 925 9.58 -18.52 44.41
CA GLY A 925 8.94 -18.57 45.72
C GLY A 925 7.75 -19.49 45.65
#